data_AF-M5TY65-F1
#
_entry.id   AF-M5TY65-F1
#
_cell.length_a   1.000
_cell.length_b   1.000
_cell.length_c   1.000
_cell.angle_alpha   90.00
_cell.angle_beta   90.00
_cell.angle_gamma   90.00
#
_symmetry.space_group_name_H-M   'P 1'
#
loop_
_entity.id
_entity.type
_entity.pdbx_description
1 polymer ?
#
loop_
_entity_poly.entity_id
_entity_poly.type
_entity_poly.pdbx_seq_one_letter_code
_entity_poly.pdbx_strand_id
1 'polypeptide(L)'
;FVIARSDDLGRDLDVAYTLGGSAINGVDYSQLSGIATIPAGQDHVIVELDPVDDTTLEGPEVAIIRLASDPRYQLGVESQRQIQVTIAGELQNETQLLPQDIPTLVNTGFSSAAGSNQITTFHVNDTSLPFVDGSPSDNAIRAVVTTATPDAPWETLIGYGFDGSPFPAGTPFFASVWARSGNIDGSDATVGLRLQKSGGDYAGEEKVWQVGPEWTLLLLPMTPDFGNGTSDRTVDVRLGYQEQTVELGGFSLVKLDLQSDLDEAPKTIYTYGGRQWDADWREQAASDAATHRTNPIQIKIVDAAGNPIEGAIVTITPTTPSLPIGTAVSPELIVASNPDSLTPEAQRYQAILEMFDTITDGGTAQWGPWSLDPQVPRDFLDWVIERDLPYHGHALVWGDLADDPSDNFPTPVSLLDGYNHQLSTHGAAAAETWLENEILTHVSTTGPANDFSETREDSTQPRVTWWDVINHPIFAPEIWDIVGYDFIVDILQATRNTVDSNTELIINEFDILSNPDNGLSDAFFDLLTLLDTTANASTGENAQYDAIGFQGHFVSNRLPDIDRIMQELDRYEVFDRDMQITEFDVDAVDIDQQTQADFTRDFYQTLAATPTLTAATLWGIWSGDHWRETPTNPESAALFNQNWTPRANGQWLLDQHSNDRSPNTQTTNTSGTANLGHRSDSVDIHIRLPNGSVLQTEVETQRAKIRIGQLETALDFTTFAGQSSISHSERTAVYGDDFIPVDTNLQY
;
A
#
# COMPACT_ATOMS: atom_id res chain seq x y z
N PHE A 1 -21.06 6.27 -8.21
CA PHE A 1 -20.10 7.39 -8.11
C PHE A 1 -20.71 8.52 -7.30
N VAL A 2 -19.92 9.21 -6.46
CA VAL A 2 -20.40 10.36 -5.69
C VAL A 2 -19.75 11.64 -6.20
N ILE A 3 -20.57 12.65 -6.48
CA ILE A 3 -20.10 13.99 -6.83
C ILE A 3 -20.41 14.88 -5.64
N ALA A 4 -19.37 15.44 -5.03
CA ALA A 4 -19.48 16.33 -3.89
C ALA A 4 -18.98 17.76 -4.22
N ARG A 5 -19.44 18.74 -3.43
CA ARG A 5 -19.04 20.15 -3.49
C ARG A 5 -18.77 20.67 -2.08
N SER A 6 -17.90 21.67 -1.97
CA SER A 6 -17.49 22.28 -0.69
C SER A 6 -17.75 23.80 -0.61
N ASP A 7 -18.45 24.37 -1.59
CA ASP A 7 -18.82 25.79 -1.62
C ASP A 7 -20.23 26.05 -1.01
N ASP A 8 -20.81 27.22 -1.26
CA ASP A 8 -22.13 27.59 -0.74
C ASP A 8 -23.26 26.69 -1.27
N LEU A 9 -23.96 26.03 -0.35
CA LEU A 9 -25.06 25.11 -0.64
C LEU A 9 -26.37 25.83 -0.99
N GLY A 10 -26.42 27.17 -1.03
CA GLY A 10 -27.63 27.95 -1.27
C GLY A 10 -28.27 27.84 -2.66
N ARG A 11 -27.70 27.06 -3.60
CA ARG A 11 -28.19 26.91 -4.98
C ARG A 11 -27.98 25.49 -5.50
N ASP A 12 -28.83 25.10 -6.44
CA ASP A 12 -28.59 23.92 -7.26
C ASP A 12 -27.28 24.08 -8.06
N LEU A 13 -26.55 22.98 -8.23
CA LEU A 13 -25.35 22.90 -9.05
C LEU A 13 -25.45 21.73 -10.02
N ASP A 14 -25.61 22.04 -11.31
CA ASP A 14 -25.49 21.03 -12.37
C ASP A 14 -24.01 20.81 -12.69
N VAL A 15 -23.56 19.58 -12.49
CA VAL A 15 -22.20 19.12 -12.76
C VAL A 15 -22.25 18.23 -13.99
N ALA A 16 -21.52 18.61 -15.04
CA ALA A 16 -21.39 17.80 -16.24
C ALA A 16 -20.29 16.76 -16.06
N TYR A 17 -20.50 15.57 -16.61
CA TYR A 17 -19.50 14.51 -16.64
C TYR A 17 -19.52 13.77 -17.99
N THR A 18 -18.38 13.23 -18.37
CA THR A 18 -18.20 12.39 -19.56
C THR A 18 -18.11 10.94 -19.16
N LEU A 19 -18.57 10.08 -20.06
CA LEU A 19 -18.52 8.62 -19.94
C LEU A 19 -17.58 8.08 -21.02
N GLY A 20 -16.79 7.07 -20.67
CA GLY A 20 -15.88 6.37 -21.56
C GLY A 20 -15.53 4.99 -20.99
N GLY A 21 -14.44 4.40 -21.49
CA GLY A 21 -14.08 3.02 -21.19
C GLY A 21 -14.58 2.07 -22.28
N SER A 22 -14.58 0.76 -22.00
CA SER A 22 -15.14 -0.24 -22.92
C SER A 22 -16.65 -0.31 -22.82
N ALA A 23 -17.20 -0.13 -21.60
CA ALA A 23 -18.64 -0.13 -21.36
C ALA A 23 -19.35 1.08 -21.98
N ILE A 24 -20.42 0.80 -22.71
CA ILE A 24 -21.24 1.69 -23.53
C ILE A 24 -22.49 2.13 -22.75
N ASN A 25 -22.60 3.45 -22.55
CA ASN A 25 -23.74 4.08 -21.91
C ASN A 25 -25.09 3.77 -22.61
N GLY A 26 -26.03 3.19 -21.87
CA GLY A 26 -27.36 2.82 -22.36
C GLY A 26 -27.40 1.46 -23.07
N VAL A 27 -26.28 0.74 -23.12
CA VAL A 27 -26.21 -0.66 -23.57
C VAL A 27 -25.88 -1.53 -22.36
N ASP A 28 -24.68 -1.37 -21.79
CA ASP A 28 -24.15 -2.27 -20.74
C ASP A 28 -24.54 -1.78 -19.33
N TYR A 29 -24.99 -0.53 -19.24
CA TYR A 29 -25.59 0.05 -18.04
C TYR A 29 -26.71 1.04 -18.36
N SER A 30 -27.55 1.32 -17.37
CA SER A 30 -28.69 2.24 -17.50
C SER A 30 -28.27 3.59 -18.11
N GLN A 31 -29.07 4.11 -19.04
CA GLN A 31 -28.73 5.33 -19.79
C GLN A 31 -28.54 6.53 -18.85
N LEU A 32 -27.30 6.99 -18.73
CA LEU A 32 -26.92 8.18 -18.00
C LEU A 32 -26.95 9.42 -18.89
N SER A 33 -27.32 10.56 -18.30
CA SER A 33 -27.54 11.84 -19.01
C SER A 33 -26.25 12.63 -19.28
N GLY A 34 -25.18 12.35 -18.54
CA GLY A 34 -23.95 13.17 -18.51
C GLY A 34 -24.08 14.45 -17.68
N ILE A 35 -25.17 14.64 -16.94
CA ILE A 35 -25.37 15.78 -16.03
C ILE A 35 -25.97 15.26 -14.72
N ALA A 36 -25.32 15.58 -13.60
CA ALA A 36 -25.82 15.32 -12.26
C ALA A 36 -26.11 16.65 -11.56
N THR A 37 -27.27 16.78 -10.93
CA THR A 37 -27.64 17.99 -10.19
C THR A 37 -27.46 17.74 -8.69
N ILE A 38 -26.58 18.52 -8.06
CA ILE A 38 -26.52 18.63 -6.59
C ILE A 38 -27.57 19.66 -6.17
N PRO A 39 -28.66 19.28 -5.50
CA PRO A 39 -29.73 20.21 -5.12
C PRO A 39 -29.27 21.24 -4.09
N ALA A 40 -29.93 22.40 -4.05
CA ALA A 40 -29.73 23.39 -2.99
C ALA A 40 -29.95 22.76 -1.61
N GLY A 41 -29.02 23.03 -0.69
CA GLY A 41 -28.97 22.47 0.66
C GLY A 41 -28.34 21.08 0.74
N GLN A 42 -27.94 20.48 -0.39
CA GLN A 42 -27.15 19.24 -0.44
C GLN A 42 -25.71 19.57 -0.86
N ASP A 43 -24.77 18.82 -0.33
CA ASP A 43 -23.34 18.89 -0.65
C ASP A 43 -22.88 17.79 -1.62
N HIS A 44 -23.74 16.82 -1.94
CA HIS A 44 -23.43 15.75 -2.87
C HIS A 44 -24.64 15.24 -3.67
N VAL A 45 -24.34 14.44 -4.70
CA VAL A 45 -25.30 13.62 -5.44
C VAL A 45 -24.64 12.29 -5.83
N ILE A 46 -25.42 11.22 -5.80
CA ILE A 46 -25.00 9.89 -6.23
C ILE A 46 -25.41 9.70 -7.70
N VAL A 47 -24.45 9.32 -8.53
CA VAL A 47 -24.68 8.80 -9.88
C VAL A 47 -24.60 7.28 -9.79
N GLU A 48 -25.76 6.64 -9.86
CA GLU A 48 -25.91 5.19 -9.90
C GLU A 48 -25.54 4.68 -11.30
N LEU A 49 -24.79 3.57 -11.34
CA LEU A 49 -24.49 2.85 -12.57
C LEU A 49 -25.09 1.47 -12.37
N ASP A 50 -26.21 1.21 -13.04
CA ASP A 50 -26.92 -0.06 -12.93
C ASP A 50 -26.54 -0.91 -14.14
N PRO A 51 -25.76 -2.00 -13.97
CA PRO A 51 -25.49 -2.93 -15.05
C PRO A 51 -26.79 -3.45 -15.66
N VAL A 52 -26.81 -3.60 -16.97
CA VAL A 52 -27.93 -4.20 -17.69
C VAL A 52 -27.62 -5.68 -17.87
N ASP A 53 -28.43 -6.54 -17.25
CA ASP A 53 -28.43 -7.98 -17.56
C ASP A 53 -29.07 -8.18 -18.93
N ASP A 54 -28.25 -8.46 -19.94
CA ASP A 54 -28.69 -8.67 -21.31
C ASP A 54 -28.37 -10.10 -21.81
N THR A 55 -28.51 -10.33 -23.13
CA THR A 55 -28.22 -11.65 -23.74
C THR A 55 -27.04 -11.60 -24.69
N THR A 56 -26.42 -10.43 -24.78
CA THR A 56 -25.13 -10.21 -25.40
C THR A 56 -24.10 -10.91 -24.54
N LEU A 57 -23.02 -11.32 -25.19
CA LEU A 57 -22.04 -12.16 -24.55
C LEU A 57 -20.72 -11.43 -24.60
N GLU A 58 -20.27 -10.96 -23.44
CA GLU A 58 -19.10 -10.11 -23.30
C GLU A 58 -18.24 -10.47 -22.09
N GLY A 59 -16.98 -10.05 -22.15
CA GLY A 59 -16.07 -10.15 -21.02
C GLY A 59 -16.24 -8.95 -20.07
N PRO A 60 -15.46 -8.87 -18.99
CA PRO A 60 -15.52 -7.73 -18.07
C PRO A 60 -15.20 -6.42 -18.79
N GLU A 61 -15.98 -5.39 -18.47
CA GLU A 61 -15.88 -4.09 -19.09
C GLU A 61 -15.58 -3.00 -18.05
N VAL A 62 -15.02 -1.88 -18.50
CA VAL A 62 -14.72 -0.75 -17.63
C VAL A 62 -15.54 0.45 -18.07
N ALA A 63 -16.28 1.04 -17.13
CA ALA A 63 -16.88 2.35 -17.26
C ALA A 63 -15.98 3.41 -16.60
N ILE A 64 -15.57 4.42 -17.38
CA ILE A 64 -14.79 5.56 -16.90
C ILE A 64 -15.72 6.77 -16.81
N ILE A 65 -15.90 7.30 -15.61
CA ILE A 65 -16.71 8.49 -15.35
C ILE A 65 -15.76 9.64 -15.02
N ARG A 66 -15.85 10.76 -15.73
CA ARG A 66 -14.96 11.91 -15.55
C ARG A 66 -15.71 13.23 -15.48
N LEU A 67 -15.46 14.04 -14.44
CA LEU A 67 -16.03 15.37 -14.30
C LEU A 67 -15.52 16.31 -15.40
N ALA A 68 -16.44 17.06 -16.01
CA ALA A 68 -16.13 18.06 -17.01
C ALA A 68 -15.95 19.44 -16.39
N SER A 69 -15.02 20.25 -16.91
CA SER A 69 -14.81 21.62 -16.44
C SER A 69 -15.98 22.55 -16.83
N ASP A 70 -16.31 23.48 -15.95
CA ASP A 70 -17.39 24.45 -16.19
C ASP A 70 -17.10 25.76 -15.44
N PRO A 71 -17.37 26.95 -16.00
CA PRO A 71 -17.16 28.22 -15.30
C PRO A 71 -17.92 28.39 -13.97
N ARG A 72 -18.94 27.56 -13.70
CA ARG A 72 -19.77 27.60 -12.47
C ARG A 72 -19.11 26.93 -11.27
N TYR A 73 -18.05 26.15 -11.47
CA TYR A 73 -17.34 25.44 -10.41
C TYR A 73 -15.86 25.26 -10.76
N GLN A 74 -15.05 24.95 -9.75
CA GLN A 74 -13.68 24.52 -9.95
C GLN A 74 -13.62 23.04 -9.60
N LEU A 75 -13.00 22.25 -10.48
CA LEU A 75 -12.80 20.83 -10.20
C LEU A 75 -11.70 20.68 -9.14
N GLY A 76 -11.81 19.64 -8.32
CA GLY A 76 -10.77 19.21 -7.37
C GLY A 76 -9.48 18.76 -8.09
N VAL A 77 -8.61 18.04 -7.40
CA VAL A 77 -7.40 17.48 -8.01
C VAL A 77 -7.76 16.43 -9.09
N GLU A 78 -6.85 16.17 -10.01
CA GLU A 78 -7.12 15.30 -11.17
C GLU A 78 -7.61 13.91 -10.76
N SER A 79 -6.97 13.30 -9.76
CA SER A 79 -7.37 12.03 -9.17
C SER A 79 -8.77 11.96 -8.54
N GLN A 80 -9.40 13.11 -8.26
CA GLN A 80 -10.78 13.19 -7.76
C GLN A 80 -11.80 13.41 -8.87
N ARG A 81 -11.36 13.67 -10.10
CA ARG A 81 -12.24 13.97 -11.24
C ARG A 81 -12.67 12.73 -11.98
N GLN A 82 -12.04 11.60 -11.75
CA GLN A 82 -12.27 10.39 -12.52
C GLN A 82 -12.39 9.18 -11.60
N ILE A 83 -13.34 8.30 -11.90
CA ILE A 83 -13.36 6.95 -11.34
C ILE A 83 -13.43 5.91 -12.46
N GLN A 84 -12.95 4.72 -12.17
CA GLN A 84 -13.15 3.53 -12.99
C GLN A 84 -14.09 2.58 -12.24
N VAL A 85 -15.04 1.99 -12.95
CA VAL A 85 -15.94 0.96 -12.42
C VAL A 85 -15.86 -0.24 -13.34
N THR A 86 -15.56 -1.41 -12.77
CA THR A 86 -15.60 -2.66 -13.51
C THR A 86 -17.02 -3.21 -13.51
N ILE A 87 -17.58 -3.43 -14.70
CA ILE A 87 -18.81 -4.18 -14.92
C ILE A 87 -18.39 -5.60 -15.26
N ALA A 88 -18.90 -6.57 -14.50
CA ALA A 88 -18.64 -7.97 -14.80
C ALA A 88 -19.45 -8.39 -16.04
N GLY A 89 -18.83 -9.15 -16.96
CA GLY A 89 -19.53 -9.71 -18.12
C GLY A 89 -20.33 -10.97 -17.78
N GLU A 90 -21.04 -11.52 -18.76
CA GLU A 90 -21.83 -12.74 -18.61
C GLU A 90 -20.96 -14.00 -18.71
N LEU A 91 -21.41 -15.07 -18.05
CA LEU A 91 -20.84 -16.39 -18.29
C LEU A 91 -21.18 -16.85 -19.71
N GLN A 92 -20.21 -17.49 -20.35
CA GLN A 92 -20.33 -18.03 -21.70
C GLN A 92 -20.36 -19.55 -21.70
N ASN A 93 -21.18 -20.13 -22.57
CA ASN A 93 -21.20 -21.56 -22.89
C ASN A 93 -21.26 -22.47 -21.65
N GLU A 94 -22.18 -22.16 -20.75
CA GLU A 94 -22.28 -22.81 -19.45
C GLU A 94 -23.35 -23.90 -19.38
N THR A 95 -23.11 -24.89 -18.54
CA THR A 95 -24.08 -25.94 -18.19
C THR A 95 -24.37 -25.89 -16.70
N GLN A 96 -25.61 -25.56 -16.32
CA GLN A 96 -26.06 -25.55 -14.93
C GLN A 96 -25.98 -26.95 -14.30
N LEU A 97 -25.29 -27.05 -13.16
CA LEU A 97 -25.11 -28.30 -12.41
C LEU A 97 -25.94 -28.36 -11.12
N LEU A 98 -26.30 -27.21 -10.55
CA LEU A 98 -27.17 -27.12 -9.38
C LEU A 98 -28.63 -26.81 -9.75
N PRO A 99 -29.61 -27.37 -9.02
CA PRO A 99 -30.98 -26.88 -9.04
C PRO A 99 -31.03 -25.39 -8.68
N GLN A 100 -31.93 -24.63 -9.29
CA GLN A 100 -32.08 -23.19 -9.05
C GLN A 100 -32.71 -22.86 -7.67
N ASP A 101 -33.24 -23.86 -6.94
CA ASP A 101 -33.93 -23.68 -5.66
C ASP A 101 -33.04 -24.02 -4.44
N ILE A 102 -32.71 -23.02 -3.63
CA ILE A 102 -31.83 -23.09 -2.43
C ILE A 102 -32.29 -24.05 -1.32
N PRO A 103 -33.60 -24.19 -1.02
CA PRO A 103 -34.05 -25.19 -0.04
C PRO A 103 -33.64 -26.63 -0.39
N THR A 104 -33.28 -26.89 -1.66
CA THR A 104 -32.80 -28.19 -2.13
C THR A 104 -31.41 -28.54 -1.58
N LEU A 105 -30.50 -27.56 -1.43
CA LEU A 105 -29.14 -27.79 -0.90
C LEU A 105 -29.14 -28.19 0.59
N VAL A 106 -30.03 -27.61 1.41
CA VAL A 106 -30.14 -27.97 2.85
C VAL A 106 -30.56 -29.42 3.03
N ASN A 107 -31.43 -29.91 2.14
CA ASN A 107 -32.04 -31.23 2.27
C ASN A 107 -31.08 -32.37 1.87
N THR A 108 -29.92 -32.05 1.28
CA THR A 108 -28.99 -33.04 0.70
C THR A 108 -27.72 -33.29 1.50
N GLY A 109 -27.30 -32.44 2.45
CA GLY A 109 -26.07 -32.75 3.22
C GLY A 109 -25.47 -31.70 4.15
N PHE A 110 -26.18 -31.19 5.15
CA PHE A 110 -25.49 -30.53 6.28
C PHE A 110 -24.81 -31.57 7.19
N SER A 111 -23.50 -31.43 7.39
CA SER A 111 -22.71 -32.25 8.30
C SER A 111 -22.06 -31.37 9.35
N SER A 112 -22.08 -31.83 10.61
CA SER A 112 -21.34 -31.20 11.71
C SER A 112 -20.81 -32.26 12.67
N ALA A 113 -19.49 -32.24 12.91
CA ALA A 113 -18.86 -33.09 13.93
C ALA A 113 -19.15 -32.59 15.36
N ALA A 114 -19.45 -31.30 15.53
CA ALA A 114 -19.81 -30.68 16.80
C ALA A 114 -21.34 -30.56 16.93
N GLY A 115 -21.96 -31.46 17.70
CA GLY A 115 -23.41 -31.69 17.74
C GLY A 115 -24.34 -30.56 18.23
N SER A 116 -23.96 -29.29 18.16
CA SER A 116 -24.77 -28.11 18.52
C SER A 116 -24.98 -27.09 17.38
N ASN A 117 -24.33 -27.25 16.23
CA ASN A 117 -24.51 -26.34 15.09
C ASN A 117 -25.91 -26.49 14.46
N GLN A 118 -26.50 -25.39 14.00
CA GLN A 118 -27.88 -25.35 13.50
C GLN A 118 -27.97 -24.73 12.11
N ILE A 119 -28.90 -25.25 11.30
CA ILE A 119 -29.30 -24.64 10.03
C ILE A 119 -30.81 -24.40 10.05
N THR A 120 -31.20 -23.20 9.60
CA THR A 120 -32.61 -22.79 9.45
C THR A 120 -32.81 -22.11 8.10
N THR A 121 -33.98 -22.29 7.49
CA THR A 121 -34.37 -21.54 6.29
C THR A 121 -35.13 -20.28 6.69
N PHE A 122 -35.02 -19.22 5.90
CA PHE A 122 -35.79 -17.99 6.09
C PHE A 122 -36.01 -17.26 4.76
N HIS A 123 -36.89 -16.26 4.77
CA HIS A 123 -37.23 -15.44 3.61
C HIS A 123 -36.55 -14.07 3.68
N VAL A 124 -35.82 -13.73 2.62
CA VAL A 124 -35.24 -12.40 2.35
C VAL A 124 -36.23 -11.61 1.51
N ASN A 125 -36.57 -10.40 1.97
CA ASN A 125 -37.56 -9.51 1.32
C ASN A 125 -36.91 -8.46 0.40
N ASP A 126 -35.58 -8.48 0.27
CA ASP A 126 -34.86 -7.50 -0.53
C ASP A 126 -34.93 -7.87 -2.01
N THR A 127 -35.86 -7.24 -2.73
CA THR A 127 -36.09 -7.50 -4.16
C THR A 127 -34.98 -6.99 -5.07
N SER A 128 -33.96 -6.31 -4.55
CA SER A 128 -32.77 -5.95 -5.32
C SER A 128 -31.82 -7.14 -5.51
N LEU A 129 -31.91 -8.16 -4.66
CA LEU A 129 -31.07 -9.35 -4.73
C LEU A 129 -31.60 -10.31 -5.80
N PRO A 130 -30.77 -10.77 -6.77
CA PRO A 130 -31.24 -11.59 -7.91
C PRO A 130 -31.86 -12.93 -7.52
N PHE A 131 -31.50 -13.47 -6.35
CA PHE A 131 -32.05 -14.73 -5.83
C PHE A 131 -33.37 -14.56 -5.08
N VAL A 132 -33.87 -13.33 -4.94
CA VAL A 132 -35.18 -13.04 -4.36
C VAL A 132 -36.20 -12.98 -5.48
N ASP A 133 -36.65 -14.16 -5.89
CA ASP A 133 -37.80 -14.32 -6.75
C ASP A 133 -39.08 -13.93 -6.00
N GLY A 134 -39.99 -13.17 -6.61
CA GLY A 134 -41.21 -12.62 -5.99
C GLY A 134 -42.25 -13.65 -5.50
N SER A 135 -41.84 -14.90 -5.24
CA SER A 135 -42.56 -15.99 -4.61
C SER A 135 -42.47 -15.89 -3.06
N PRO A 136 -43.53 -16.21 -2.30
CA PRO A 136 -43.56 -16.11 -0.83
C PRO A 136 -42.82 -17.26 -0.10
N SER A 137 -41.81 -17.88 -0.70
CA SER A 137 -41.07 -19.04 -0.16
C SER A 137 -39.74 -18.65 0.49
N ASP A 138 -39.26 -19.45 1.46
CA ASP A 138 -37.90 -19.29 2.00
C ASP A 138 -36.87 -19.43 0.87
N ASN A 139 -36.00 -18.43 0.74
CA ASN A 139 -35.02 -18.29 -0.35
C ASN A 139 -33.59 -18.12 0.19
N ALA A 140 -33.38 -18.28 1.50
CA ALA A 140 -32.07 -18.20 2.13
C ALA A 140 -31.94 -19.18 3.31
N ILE A 141 -30.70 -19.39 3.74
CA ILE A 141 -30.31 -20.28 4.83
C ILE A 141 -29.52 -19.48 5.86
N ARG A 142 -29.80 -19.69 7.15
CA ARG A 142 -28.96 -19.23 8.26
C ARG A 142 -28.30 -20.44 8.93
N ALA A 143 -26.97 -20.46 8.93
CA ALA A 143 -26.15 -21.43 9.61
C ALA A 143 -25.54 -20.81 10.88
N VAL A 144 -25.74 -21.45 12.02
CA VAL A 144 -25.18 -21.04 13.32
C VAL A 144 -24.13 -22.07 13.74
N VAL A 145 -22.88 -21.64 13.75
CA VAL A 145 -21.71 -22.41 14.16
C VAL A 145 -21.37 -22.01 15.59
N THR A 146 -21.70 -22.90 16.53
CA THR A 146 -21.51 -22.71 17.97
C THR A 146 -20.24 -23.35 18.51
N THR A 147 -19.52 -24.08 17.66
CA THR A 147 -18.25 -24.71 17.98
C THR A 147 -17.44 -24.79 16.70
N ALA A 148 -16.32 -24.08 16.70
CA ALA A 148 -15.38 -24.05 15.58
C ALA A 148 -14.50 -25.31 15.55
N THR A 149 -14.02 -25.64 14.36
CA THR A 149 -13.00 -26.65 14.09
C THR A 149 -11.95 -26.04 13.14
N PRO A 150 -11.19 -25.01 13.58
CA PRO A 150 -10.31 -24.24 12.69
C PRO A 150 -9.21 -25.10 12.03
N ASP A 151 -8.75 -26.17 12.69
CA ASP A 151 -7.79 -27.13 12.13
C ASP A 151 -8.42 -28.10 11.12
N ALA A 152 -9.75 -28.17 11.08
CA ALA A 152 -10.53 -29.04 10.21
C ALA A 152 -11.87 -28.37 9.83
N PRO A 153 -11.84 -27.22 9.11
CA PRO A 153 -13.04 -26.41 8.86
C PRO A 153 -14.09 -27.15 8.02
N TRP A 154 -13.67 -28.20 7.30
CA TRP A 154 -14.52 -29.11 6.56
C TRP A 154 -15.40 -30.02 7.44
N GLU A 155 -15.22 -30.06 8.76
CA GLU A 155 -16.10 -30.84 9.64
C GLU A 155 -17.48 -30.21 9.84
N THR A 156 -17.64 -28.92 9.52
CA THR A 156 -18.92 -28.21 9.49
C THR A 156 -19.15 -27.65 8.09
N LEU A 157 -20.00 -28.33 7.31
CA LEU A 157 -20.26 -27.95 5.91
C LEU A 157 -21.70 -28.18 5.46
N ILE A 158 -22.09 -27.46 4.41
CA ILE A 158 -23.28 -27.72 3.59
C ILE A 158 -22.78 -28.25 2.25
N GLY A 159 -23.06 -29.52 1.95
CA GLY A 159 -22.60 -30.18 0.73
C GLY A 159 -23.74 -30.51 -0.22
N TYR A 160 -23.50 -30.34 -1.52
CA TYR A 160 -24.36 -30.88 -2.57
C TYR A 160 -23.56 -31.78 -3.51
N GLY A 161 -24.01 -33.04 -3.64
CA GLY A 161 -23.46 -34.00 -4.59
C GLY A 161 -24.06 -33.83 -5.98
N PHE A 162 -23.22 -33.72 -7.01
CA PHE A 162 -23.66 -33.61 -8.42
C PHE A 162 -22.98 -34.69 -9.31
N ASP A 163 -23.37 -34.74 -10.59
CA ASP A 163 -23.15 -35.86 -11.52
C ASP A 163 -21.73 -36.48 -11.47
N GLY A 164 -21.69 -37.82 -11.44
CA GLY A 164 -20.47 -38.65 -11.44
C GLY A 164 -19.90 -38.92 -12.84
N SER A 165 -20.42 -38.28 -13.89
CA SER A 165 -19.83 -38.30 -15.23
C SER A 165 -18.36 -37.80 -15.19
N PRO A 166 -17.45 -38.42 -15.96
CA PRO A 166 -16.06 -37.97 -15.98
C PRO A 166 -15.94 -36.59 -16.64
N PHE A 167 -15.51 -35.60 -15.86
CA PHE A 167 -14.97 -34.35 -16.39
C PHE A 167 -13.47 -34.53 -16.69
N PRO A 168 -12.99 -34.14 -17.88
CA PRO A 168 -11.56 -34.08 -18.15
C PRO A 168 -10.81 -33.27 -17.08
N ALA A 169 -9.57 -33.64 -16.77
CA ALA A 169 -8.70 -32.76 -15.99
C ALA A 169 -8.54 -31.42 -16.73
N GLY A 170 -8.60 -30.31 -15.99
CA GLY A 170 -8.62 -28.97 -16.59
C GLY A 170 -10.00 -28.55 -17.10
N THR A 171 -11.09 -29.18 -16.67
CA THR A 171 -12.44 -28.68 -16.96
C THR A 171 -12.72 -27.43 -16.13
N PRO A 172 -13.11 -26.30 -16.75
CA PRO A 172 -13.42 -25.07 -16.04
C PRO A 172 -14.82 -25.10 -15.41
N PHE A 173 -14.93 -24.55 -14.21
CA PHE A 173 -16.18 -24.41 -13.46
C PHE A 173 -16.30 -23.01 -12.87
N PHE A 174 -17.54 -22.60 -12.67
CA PHE A 174 -17.87 -21.36 -11.99
C PHE A 174 -18.91 -21.63 -10.91
N ALA A 175 -18.58 -21.33 -9.66
CA ALA A 175 -19.51 -21.43 -8.54
C ALA A 175 -19.81 -20.05 -7.96
N SER A 176 -21.04 -19.83 -7.51
CA SER A 176 -21.42 -18.61 -6.83
C SER A 176 -22.37 -18.85 -5.65
N VAL A 177 -22.29 -17.98 -4.66
CA VAL A 177 -23.18 -17.94 -3.50
C VAL A 177 -23.23 -16.53 -2.93
N TRP A 178 -24.42 -16.05 -2.58
CA TRP A 178 -24.56 -14.84 -1.79
C TRP A 178 -24.35 -15.18 -0.31
N ALA A 179 -23.53 -14.40 0.39
CA ALA A 179 -23.25 -14.61 1.80
C ALA A 179 -23.22 -13.29 2.58
N ARG A 180 -23.58 -13.35 3.85
CA ARG A 180 -23.32 -12.27 4.82
C ARG A 180 -23.14 -12.83 6.24
N SER A 181 -22.46 -12.07 7.08
CA SER A 181 -22.46 -12.29 8.52
C SER A 181 -23.85 -12.06 9.09
N GLY A 182 -24.30 -13.01 9.91
CA GLY A 182 -25.45 -12.88 10.80
C GLY A 182 -25.03 -12.76 12.27
N ASN A 183 -23.75 -12.48 12.55
CA ASN A 183 -23.25 -12.29 13.91
C ASN A 183 -23.97 -11.11 14.57
N ILE A 184 -24.35 -11.29 15.84
CA ILE A 184 -25.16 -10.29 16.56
C ILE A 184 -24.35 -9.02 16.86
N ASP A 185 -23.04 -9.15 17.01
CA ASP A 185 -22.12 -8.04 17.26
C ASP A 185 -21.68 -7.32 15.99
N GLY A 186 -22.10 -7.79 14.81
CA GLY A 186 -21.73 -7.22 13.51
C GLY A 186 -20.35 -7.63 13.02
N SER A 187 -19.64 -8.53 13.72
CA SER A 187 -18.34 -9.05 13.28
C SER A 187 -18.46 -9.86 11.99
N ASP A 188 -17.39 -9.88 11.21
CA ASP A 188 -17.30 -10.65 9.97
C ASP A 188 -17.42 -12.17 10.23
N ALA A 189 -17.84 -12.88 9.19
CA ALA A 189 -17.89 -14.33 9.17
C ALA A 189 -17.00 -14.91 8.07
N THR A 190 -16.40 -16.08 8.32
CA THR A 190 -15.53 -16.80 7.40
C THR A 190 -16.32 -17.87 6.66
N VAL A 191 -16.35 -17.78 5.34
CA VAL A 191 -17.06 -18.72 4.46
C VAL A 191 -16.07 -19.34 3.47
N GLY A 192 -16.01 -20.66 3.41
CA GLY A 192 -15.23 -21.39 2.39
C GLY A 192 -16.15 -22.01 1.35
N LEU A 193 -15.84 -21.88 0.06
CA LEU A 193 -16.51 -22.60 -1.02
C LEU A 193 -15.50 -23.53 -1.67
N ARG A 194 -15.84 -24.82 -1.76
CA ARG A 194 -14.95 -25.83 -2.32
C ARG A 194 -15.66 -26.72 -3.31
N LEU A 195 -15.00 -27.00 -4.42
CA LEU A 195 -15.42 -28.02 -5.37
C LEU A 195 -14.43 -29.19 -5.32
N GLN A 196 -14.92 -30.39 -4.98
CA GLN A 196 -14.05 -31.53 -4.74
C GLN A 196 -14.62 -32.87 -5.18
N LYS A 197 -13.73 -33.86 -5.27
CA LYS A 197 -14.08 -35.27 -5.40
C LYS A 197 -14.72 -35.81 -4.11
N SER A 198 -15.83 -36.50 -4.24
CA SER A 198 -16.49 -37.18 -3.13
C SER A 198 -15.76 -38.47 -2.76
N GLY A 199 -15.26 -38.54 -1.52
CA GLY A 199 -14.64 -39.73 -0.94
C GLY A 199 -13.25 -40.05 -1.49
N GLY A 200 -12.31 -40.41 -0.59
CA GLY A 200 -10.94 -40.75 -0.95
C GLY A 200 -9.95 -39.64 -0.65
N ASP A 201 -9.23 -39.17 -1.68
CA ASP A 201 -8.15 -38.18 -1.64
C ASP A 201 -8.62 -36.71 -1.62
N TYR A 202 -9.93 -36.44 -1.72
CA TYR A 202 -10.56 -35.10 -1.65
C TYR A 202 -9.91 -34.02 -2.54
N ALA A 203 -9.35 -34.46 -3.67
CA ALA A 203 -8.78 -33.58 -4.68
C ALA A 203 -9.85 -32.59 -5.18
N GLY A 204 -9.49 -31.31 -5.27
CA GLY A 204 -10.41 -30.21 -5.51
C GLY A 204 -9.76 -28.86 -5.27
N GLU A 205 -10.57 -27.81 -5.39
CA GLU A 205 -10.17 -26.42 -5.28
C GLU A 205 -11.11 -25.68 -4.32
N GLU A 206 -10.55 -24.81 -3.48
CA GLU A 206 -11.25 -24.08 -2.43
C GLU A 206 -10.82 -22.62 -2.42
N LYS A 207 -11.79 -21.74 -2.16
CA LYS A 207 -11.53 -20.34 -1.82
C LYS A 207 -12.30 -19.97 -0.56
N VAL A 208 -11.73 -19.05 0.21
CA VAL A 208 -12.26 -18.61 1.50
C VAL A 208 -12.40 -17.10 1.49
N TRP A 209 -13.50 -16.60 2.05
CA TRP A 209 -13.81 -15.17 2.15
C TRP A 209 -14.15 -14.81 3.60
N GLN A 210 -13.81 -13.59 3.98
CA GLN A 210 -14.46 -12.89 5.09
C GLN A 210 -15.65 -12.11 4.53
N VAL A 211 -16.80 -12.19 5.19
CA VAL A 211 -18.02 -11.47 4.80
C VAL A 211 -18.61 -10.71 5.99
N GLY A 212 -18.81 -9.41 5.80
CA GLY A 212 -19.49 -8.54 6.76
C GLY A 212 -21.02 -8.68 6.73
N PRO A 213 -21.76 -7.76 7.39
CA PRO A 213 -23.21 -7.86 7.56
C PRO A 213 -24.03 -7.60 6.28
N GLU A 214 -23.40 -7.07 5.23
CA GLU A 214 -24.04 -6.83 3.94
C GLU A 214 -23.98 -8.07 3.04
N TRP A 215 -25.00 -8.27 2.21
CA TRP A 215 -25.03 -9.37 1.25
C TRP A 215 -23.95 -9.18 0.18
N THR A 216 -22.99 -10.11 0.14
CA THR A 216 -21.89 -10.12 -0.82
C THR A 216 -22.00 -11.34 -1.72
N LEU A 217 -21.81 -11.15 -3.03
CA LEU A 217 -21.75 -12.24 -4.00
C LEU A 217 -20.33 -12.84 -4.03
N LEU A 218 -20.22 -14.08 -3.56
CA LEU A 218 -18.99 -14.87 -3.61
C LEU A 218 -18.94 -15.65 -4.93
N LEU A 219 -17.84 -15.53 -5.66
CA LEU A 219 -17.63 -16.03 -7.01
C LEU A 219 -16.32 -16.79 -7.06
N LEU A 220 -16.38 -18.03 -7.51
CA LEU A 220 -15.23 -18.93 -7.61
C LEU A 220 -15.13 -19.49 -9.04
N PRO A 221 -14.45 -18.78 -9.95
CA PRO A 221 -13.91 -19.40 -11.15
C PRO A 221 -12.78 -20.34 -10.77
N MET A 222 -12.83 -21.59 -11.23
CA MET A 222 -11.88 -22.64 -10.84
C MET A 222 -11.69 -23.72 -11.90
N THR A 223 -10.54 -24.41 -11.83
CA THR A 223 -10.22 -25.54 -12.72
C THR A 223 -9.78 -26.75 -11.89
N PRO A 224 -10.68 -27.30 -11.04
CA PRO A 224 -10.32 -28.27 -10.01
C PRO A 224 -9.72 -29.54 -10.61
N ASP A 225 -8.60 -29.98 -10.03
CA ASP A 225 -8.08 -31.32 -10.29
C ASP A 225 -8.85 -32.34 -9.46
N PHE A 226 -9.74 -33.09 -10.12
CA PHE A 226 -10.47 -34.18 -9.48
C PHE A 226 -9.73 -35.53 -9.49
N GLY A 227 -8.51 -35.58 -10.03
CA GLY A 227 -7.78 -36.81 -10.29
C GLY A 227 -8.46 -37.74 -11.30
N ASN A 228 -7.99 -38.99 -11.39
CA ASN A 228 -8.54 -39.99 -12.31
C ASN A 228 -9.80 -40.69 -11.72
N GLY A 229 -10.94 -40.66 -12.43
CA GLY A 229 -12.10 -41.52 -12.13
C GLY A 229 -13.49 -40.89 -12.39
N THR A 230 -14.55 -41.69 -12.20
CA THR A 230 -15.98 -41.32 -12.35
C THR A 230 -16.70 -41.24 -11.00
N SER A 231 -15.96 -40.92 -9.93
CA SER A 231 -16.53 -40.80 -8.59
C SER A 231 -17.42 -39.57 -8.51
N ASP A 232 -18.39 -39.59 -7.60
CA ASP A 232 -19.25 -38.43 -7.30
C ASP A 232 -18.40 -37.19 -6.94
N ARG A 233 -19.00 -36.02 -7.09
CA ARG A 233 -18.39 -34.71 -6.81
C ARG A 233 -19.28 -33.95 -5.84
N THR A 234 -18.67 -33.14 -4.98
CA THR A 234 -19.42 -32.22 -4.11
C THR A 234 -18.96 -30.78 -4.29
N VAL A 235 -19.93 -29.88 -4.23
CA VAL A 235 -19.69 -28.48 -3.89
C VAL A 235 -20.05 -28.31 -2.42
N ASP A 236 -19.10 -27.79 -1.64
CA ASP A 236 -19.19 -27.67 -0.20
C ASP A 236 -19.07 -26.19 0.21
N VAL A 237 -20.01 -25.70 1.01
CA VAL A 237 -19.81 -24.50 1.82
C VAL A 237 -19.30 -24.91 3.18
N ARG A 238 -18.06 -24.55 3.51
CA ARG A 238 -17.37 -24.86 4.76
C ARG A 238 -17.49 -23.67 5.71
N LEU A 239 -17.83 -23.96 6.96
CA LEU A 239 -18.19 -22.96 7.97
C LEU A 239 -17.48 -23.20 9.31
N GLY A 240 -16.63 -24.23 9.41
CA GLY A 240 -15.97 -24.60 10.66
C GLY A 240 -14.82 -23.70 11.12
N TYR A 241 -14.52 -22.60 10.43
CA TYR A 241 -13.36 -21.75 10.71
C TYR A 241 -13.43 -21.06 12.08
N GLN A 242 -14.61 -20.60 12.49
CA GLN A 242 -14.82 -19.89 13.75
C GLN A 242 -16.24 -20.08 14.29
N GLU A 243 -16.49 -19.62 15.52
CA GLU A 243 -17.85 -19.49 16.02
C GLU A 243 -18.51 -18.30 15.33
N GLN A 244 -19.63 -18.53 14.64
CA GLN A 244 -20.22 -17.54 13.76
C GLN A 244 -21.65 -17.88 13.39
N THR A 245 -22.37 -16.88 12.90
CA THR A 245 -23.63 -17.03 12.18
C THR A 245 -23.44 -16.52 10.76
N VAL A 246 -23.79 -17.35 9.78
CA VAL A 246 -23.68 -17.02 8.35
C VAL A 246 -25.04 -17.16 7.71
N GLU A 247 -25.42 -16.19 6.89
CA GLU A 247 -26.60 -16.27 6.03
C GLU A 247 -26.19 -16.43 4.57
N LEU A 248 -26.85 -17.34 3.86
CA LEU A 248 -26.49 -17.78 2.52
C LEU A 248 -27.70 -17.78 1.57
N GLY A 249 -27.49 -17.36 0.33
CA GLY A 249 -28.49 -17.20 -0.73
C GLY A 249 -27.88 -17.39 -2.13
N GLY A 250 -28.70 -17.27 -3.18
CA GLY A 250 -28.38 -17.46 -4.61
C GLY A 250 -27.29 -18.47 -5.01
N PHE A 251 -27.38 -19.75 -4.62
CA PHE A 251 -26.38 -20.76 -5.01
C PHE A 251 -26.40 -21.06 -6.51
N SER A 252 -25.23 -21.05 -7.15
CA SER A 252 -25.04 -21.55 -8.51
C SER A 252 -23.73 -22.35 -8.65
N LEU A 253 -23.76 -23.32 -9.56
CA LEU A 253 -22.57 -24.00 -10.06
C LEU A 253 -22.84 -24.32 -11.52
N VAL A 254 -21.93 -23.88 -12.37
CA VAL A 254 -21.96 -24.16 -13.79
C VAL A 254 -20.63 -24.76 -14.23
N LYS A 255 -20.70 -25.65 -15.22
CA LYS A 255 -19.54 -26.12 -15.97
C LYS A 255 -19.40 -25.24 -17.20
N LEU A 256 -18.20 -24.69 -17.42
CA LEU A 256 -17.90 -23.92 -18.64
C LEU A 256 -17.33 -24.86 -19.72
N ASP A 257 -17.50 -24.47 -20.98
CA ASP A 257 -17.02 -25.29 -22.11
C ASP A 257 -15.58 -24.98 -22.50
N LEU A 258 -15.08 -23.76 -22.25
CA LEU A 258 -13.73 -23.32 -22.61
C LEU A 258 -13.02 -22.66 -21.42
N GLN A 259 -11.69 -22.78 -21.39
CA GLN A 259 -10.86 -22.11 -20.38
C GLN A 259 -10.91 -20.58 -20.50
N SER A 260 -10.99 -20.05 -21.73
CA SER A 260 -11.13 -18.60 -21.97
C SER A 260 -12.35 -18.01 -21.30
N ASP A 261 -13.44 -18.79 -21.24
CA ASP A 261 -14.71 -18.36 -20.62
C ASP A 261 -14.52 -18.23 -19.10
N LEU A 262 -13.59 -18.99 -18.51
CA LEU A 262 -13.21 -18.87 -17.10
C LEU A 262 -12.34 -17.64 -16.86
N ASP A 263 -11.41 -17.37 -17.78
CA ASP A 263 -10.49 -16.23 -17.68
C ASP A 263 -11.25 -14.90 -17.74
N GLU A 264 -12.39 -14.87 -18.44
CA GLU A 264 -13.33 -13.74 -18.55
C GLU A 264 -14.46 -13.78 -17.48
N ALA A 265 -14.54 -14.83 -16.66
CA ALA A 265 -15.64 -14.98 -15.72
C ALA A 265 -15.61 -13.91 -14.61
N PRO A 266 -16.79 -13.48 -14.12
CA PRO A 266 -16.90 -12.57 -12.98
C PRO A 266 -16.11 -13.03 -11.75
N LYS A 267 -15.48 -12.12 -11.02
CA LYS A 267 -14.78 -12.44 -9.76
C LYS A 267 -15.36 -11.60 -8.64
N THR A 268 -15.32 -12.13 -7.41
CA THR A 268 -15.66 -11.32 -6.24
C THR A 268 -14.62 -10.23 -6.12
N ILE A 269 -15.09 -8.98 -6.21
CA ILE A 269 -14.27 -7.79 -5.99
C ILE A 269 -14.38 -7.45 -4.51
N TYR A 270 -13.27 -7.57 -3.79
CA TYR A 270 -13.20 -7.23 -2.38
C TYR A 270 -13.20 -5.72 -2.18
N THR A 271 -13.41 -5.30 -0.94
CA THR A 271 -13.23 -3.92 -0.51
C THR A 271 -12.73 -3.91 0.92
N TYR A 272 -12.58 -2.73 1.52
CA TYR A 272 -12.07 -2.54 2.88
C TYR A 272 -12.95 -1.56 3.67
N GLY A 273 -12.99 -1.70 4.99
CA GLY A 273 -13.73 -0.80 5.86
C GLY A 273 -13.12 0.60 5.88
N GLY A 274 -13.98 1.62 5.88
CA GLY A 274 -13.58 3.02 5.80
C GLY A 274 -13.38 3.56 4.39
N ARG A 275 -13.57 2.75 3.33
CA ARG A 275 -13.48 3.22 1.94
C ARG A 275 -14.55 4.28 1.59
N GLN A 276 -15.71 4.26 2.25
CA GLN A 276 -16.84 5.13 1.94
C GLN A 276 -16.41 6.61 1.86
N TRP A 277 -17.00 7.36 0.93
CA TRP A 277 -16.63 8.76 0.67
C TRP A 277 -16.88 9.66 1.89
N ASP A 278 -17.85 9.30 2.73
CA ASP A 278 -18.31 9.94 3.95
C ASP A 278 -17.87 9.20 5.22
N ALA A 279 -16.86 8.31 5.13
CA ALA A 279 -16.34 7.62 6.30
C ALA A 279 -15.84 8.60 7.37
N ASP A 280 -16.22 8.38 8.63
CA ASP A 280 -16.00 9.29 9.76
C ASP A 280 -14.53 9.67 9.96
N TRP A 281 -13.59 8.75 9.69
CA TRP A 281 -12.15 8.95 9.87
C TRP A 281 -11.57 10.04 8.95
N ARG A 282 -12.17 10.29 7.78
CA ARG A 282 -11.59 11.14 6.72
C ARG A 282 -11.47 12.60 7.13
N GLU A 283 -12.49 13.15 7.78
CA GLU A 283 -12.48 14.56 8.20
C GLU A 283 -11.40 14.81 9.25
N GLN A 284 -11.31 13.89 10.23
CA GLN A 284 -10.32 13.96 11.29
C GLN A 284 -8.90 13.78 10.72
N ALA A 285 -8.66 12.76 9.89
CA ALA A 285 -7.36 12.54 9.25
C ALA A 285 -6.93 13.73 8.38
N ALA A 286 -7.85 14.36 7.65
CA ALA A 286 -7.54 15.58 6.89
C ALA A 286 -7.14 16.76 7.78
N SER A 287 -7.80 16.93 8.93
CA SER A 287 -7.46 17.94 9.94
C SER A 287 -6.10 17.67 10.58
N ASP A 288 -5.82 16.42 10.93
CA ASP A 288 -4.55 16.01 11.53
C ASP A 288 -3.41 16.16 10.53
N ALA A 289 -3.60 15.71 9.28
CA ALA A 289 -2.63 15.93 8.21
C ALA A 289 -2.39 17.43 7.96
N ALA A 290 -3.41 18.27 8.01
CA ALA A 290 -3.22 19.72 7.92
C ALA A 290 -2.40 20.27 9.10
N THR A 291 -2.61 19.73 10.30
CA THR A 291 -1.89 20.15 11.51
C THR A 291 -0.43 19.70 11.52
N HIS A 292 -0.16 18.47 11.08
CA HIS A 292 1.16 17.84 11.16
C HIS A 292 2.02 18.11 9.93
N ARG A 293 1.40 18.23 8.75
CA ARG A 293 2.12 18.35 7.47
C ARG A 293 2.09 19.75 6.89
N THR A 294 1.22 20.66 7.35
CA THR A 294 1.18 22.03 6.80
C THR A 294 1.91 23.02 7.69
N ASN A 295 3.01 23.57 7.17
CA ASN A 295 3.77 24.63 7.79
C ASN A 295 3.22 26.01 7.36
N PRO A 296 2.70 26.83 8.30
CA PRO A 296 2.27 28.19 7.99
C PRO A 296 3.48 29.14 7.89
N ILE A 297 3.50 29.97 6.85
CA ILE A 297 4.52 31.01 6.66
C ILE A 297 3.86 32.37 6.44
N GLN A 298 4.25 33.36 7.26
CA GLN A 298 3.88 34.75 7.07
C GLN A 298 5.07 35.53 6.51
N ILE A 299 4.87 36.16 5.37
CA ILE A 299 5.88 36.98 4.69
C ILE A 299 5.39 38.44 4.74
N LYS A 300 6.21 39.31 5.34
CA LYS A 300 5.94 40.75 5.41
C LYS A 300 6.93 41.51 4.52
N ILE A 301 6.37 42.30 3.60
CA ILE A 301 7.14 43.09 2.64
C ILE A 301 7.02 44.57 3.02
N VAL A 302 8.17 45.20 3.23
CA VAL A 302 8.29 46.63 3.54
C VAL A 302 9.27 47.33 2.61
N ASP A 303 9.09 48.64 2.42
CA ASP A 303 10.06 49.48 1.73
C ASP A 303 11.29 49.78 2.62
N ALA A 304 12.28 50.49 2.07
CA ALA A 304 13.49 50.87 2.80
C ALA A 304 13.24 51.77 4.03
N ALA A 305 12.06 52.39 4.13
CA ALA A 305 11.64 53.18 5.28
C ALA A 305 10.80 52.37 6.29
N GLY A 306 10.58 51.07 6.05
CA GLY A 306 9.78 50.18 6.87
C GLY A 306 8.27 50.27 6.65
N ASN A 307 7.81 50.98 5.61
CA ASN A 307 6.38 51.05 5.29
C ASN A 307 5.94 49.78 4.56
N PRO A 308 4.75 49.23 4.84
CA PRO A 308 4.25 48.06 4.14
C PRO A 308 4.04 48.26 2.65
N ILE A 309 4.34 47.23 1.85
CA ILE A 309 4.07 47.21 0.40
C ILE A 309 2.84 46.33 0.14
N GLU A 310 1.70 46.95 -0.14
CA GLU A 310 0.50 46.29 -0.64
C GLU A 310 0.64 45.91 -2.13
N GLY A 311 0.05 44.77 -2.52
CA GLY A 311 0.01 44.36 -3.93
C GLY A 311 1.26 43.65 -4.44
N ALA A 312 2.22 43.32 -3.57
CA ALA A 312 3.34 42.45 -3.94
C ALA A 312 2.85 41.01 -4.05
N ILE A 313 3.25 40.30 -5.10
CA ILE A 313 2.90 38.89 -5.32
C ILE A 313 4.00 38.05 -4.69
N VAL A 314 3.64 37.18 -3.77
CA VAL A 314 4.54 36.26 -3.07
C VAL A 314 4.18 34.84 -3.50
N THR A 315 5.14 34.13 -4.05
CA THR A 315 5.03 32.73 -4.43
C THR A 315 6.01 31.93 -3.59
N ILE A 316 5.54 30.86 -2.94
CA ILE A 316 6.39 29.87 -2.27
C ILE A 316 6.34 28.57 -3.05
N THR A 317 7.48 27.92 -3.25
CA THR A 317 7.61 26.62 -3.92
C THR A 317 8.22 25.63 -2.91
N PRO A 318 7.47 24.59 -2.51
CA PRO A 318 7.99 23.53 -1.64
C PRO A 318 9.18 22.79 -2.27
N THR A 319 10.21 22.49 -1.48
CA THR A 319 11.45 21.85 -1.95
C THR A 319 11.76 20.50 -1.29
N THR A 320 11.26 20.23 -0.08
CA THR A 320 11.46 18.94 0.63
C THR A 320 10.14 18.53 1.32
N PRO A 321 9.35 17.61 0.75
CA PRO A 321 8.04 17.25 1.28
C PRO A 321 8.09 16.86 2.77
N SER A 322 7.07 17.26 3.53
CA SER A 322 6.95 16.93 4.97
C SER A 322 6.66 15.44 5.24
N LEU A 323 6.33 14.69 4.19
CA LEU A 323 6.24 13.23 4.17
C LEU A 323 6.91 12.78 2.87
N PRO A 324 8.23 12.55 2.85
CA PRO A 324 8.96 12.12 1.66
C PRO A 324 8.44 10.77 1.18
N ILE A 325 8.30 10.64 -0.14
CA ILE A 325 7.91 9.39 -0.80
C ILE A 325 9.08 8.82 -1.59
N GLY A 326 9.53 7.66 -1.16
CA GLY A 326 10.62 6.90 -1.76
C GLY A 326 10.16 5.77 -2.67
N THR A 327 11.12 5.14 -3.32
CA THR A 327 10.92 3.85 -3.97
C THR A 327 12.15 2.95 -3.81
N ALA A 328 11.91 1.66 -3.60
CA ALA A 328 12.90 0.63 -3.80
C ALA A 328 13.07 0.35 -5.29
N VAL A 329 14.31 0.01 -5.67
CA VAL A 329 14.69 -0.24 -7.06
C VAL A 329 15.69 -1.39 -7.12
N SER A 330 15.73 -2.11 -8.25
CA SER A 330 16.81 -3.03 -8.57
C SER A 330 18.07 -2.24 -8.99
N PRO A 331 19.15 -2.20 -8.18
CA PRO A 331 20.36 -1.43 -8.50
C PRO A 331 21.01 -1.80 -9.84
N GLU A 332 20.85 -3.06 -10.28
CA GLU A 332 21.34 -3.57 -11.57
C GLU A 332 20.76 -2.82 -12.78
N LEU A 333 19.55 -2.27 -12.67
CA LEU A 333 18.93 -1.46 -13.72
C LEU A 333 19.41 0.01 -13.70
N ILE A 334 20.21 0.39 -12.70
CA ILE A 334 20.61 1.77 -12.45
C ILE A 334 22.10 1.98 -12.71
N VAL A 335 22.95 1.08 -12.21
CA VAL A 335 24.39 1.28 -12.23
C VAL A 335 24.99 0.98 -13.61
N ALA A 336 25.75 1.93 -14.15
CA ALA A 336 26.35 1.80 -15.48
C ALA A 336 27.39 0.67 -15.60
N SER A 337 27.88 0.16 -14.46
CA SER A 337 28.74 -1.03 -14.39
C SER A 337 27.99 -2.32 -14.74
N ASN A 338 26.66 -2.32 -14.63
CA ASN A 338 25.81 -3.44 -15.04
C ASN A 338 25.22 -3.19 -16.45
N PRO A 339 25.37 -4.12 -17.41
CA PRO A 339 24.82 -3.98 -18.76
C PRO A 339 23.29 -3.81 -18.84
N ASP A 340 22.53 -4.32 -17.85
CA ASP A 340 21.07 -4.26 -17.86
C ASP A 340 20.54 -2.83 -17.69
N SER A 341 21.33 -1.95 -17.06
CA SER A 341 21.08 -0.51 -16.94
C SER A 341 21.10 0.26 -18.26
N LEU A 342 21.62 -0.34 -19.34
CA LEU A 342 21.79 0.32 -20.64
C LEU A 342 20.61 0.13 -21.59
N THR A 343 19.59 -0.62 -21.18
CA THR A 343 18.36 -0.79 -21.95
C THR A 343 17.55 0.52 -22.00
N PRO A 344 16.77 0.80 -23.07
CA PRO A 344 15.93 2.00 -23.14
C PRO A 344 14.94 2.11 -21.97
N GLU A 345 14.43 0.97 -21.52
CA GLU A 345 13.49 0.84 -20.41
C GLU A 345 14.17 1.15 -19.08
N ALA A 346 15.40 0.66 -18.85
CA ALA A 346 16.19 1.03 -17.67
C ALA A 346 16.55 2.52 -17.66
N GLN A 347 16.89 3.12 -18.81
CA GLN A 347 17.14 4.56 -18.90
C GLN A 347 15.89 5.39 -18.60
N ARG A 348 14.72 4.91 -19.04
CA ARG A 348 13.43 5.53 -18.69
C ARG A 348 13.13 5.39 -17.20
N TYR A 349 13.43 4.22 -16.63
CA TYR A 349 13.29 3.98 -15.21
C TYR A 349 14.13 4.97 -14.40
N GLN A 350 15.43 5.09 -14.70
CA GLN A 350 16.34 6.05 -14.07
C GLN A 350 15.82 7.50 -14.11
N ALA A 351 15.22 7.93 -15.22
CA ALA A 351 14.67 9.28 -15.35
C ALA A 351 13.40 9.49 -14.50
N ILE A 352 12.59 8.45 -14.32
CA ILE A 352 11.39 8.51 -13.46
C ILE A 352 11.76 8.53 -11.98
N LEU A 353 12.88 7.90 -11.60
CA LEU A 353 13.35 7.89 -10.21
C LEU A 353 13.66 9.29 -9.66
N GLU A 354 13.99 10.27 -10.52
CA GLU A 354 14.18 11.68 -10.11
C GLU A 354 12.90 12.31 -9.55
N MET A 355 11.75 11.67 -9.69
CA MET A 355 10.48 12.11 -9.10
C MET A 355 10.34 11.72 -7.62
N PHE A 356 11.17 10.82 -7.08
CA PHE A 356 11.04 10.34 -5.71
C PHE A 356 11.99 11.07 -4.76
N ASP A 357 11.60 11.18 -3.50
CA ASP A 357 12.35 11.90 -2.47
C ASP A 357 13.48 11.08 -1.87
N THR A 358 13.36 9.76 -1.89
CA THR A 358 14.34 8.82 -1.32
C THR A 358 14.44 7.59 -2.21
N ILE A 359 15.58 6.89 -2.13
CA ILE A 359 15.81 5.67 -2.89
C ILE A 359 16.29 4.57 -1.95
N THR A 360 15.65 3.41 -2.06
CA THR A 360 16.00 2.20 -1.30
C THR A 360 16.65 1.17 -2.22
N ASP A 361 17.71 0.53 -1.73
CA ASP A 361 18.32 -0.62 -2.40
C ASP A 361 17.43 -1.85 -2.26
N GLY A 362 16.93 -2.38 -3.39
CA GLY A 362 15.99 -3.51 -3.39
C GLY A 362 16.59 -4.86 -2.98
N GLY A 363 17.89 -4.95 -2.69
CA GLY A 363 18.46 -6.16 -2.07
C GLY A 363 19.95 -6.42 -2.29
N THR A 364 20.66 -5.63 -3.10
CA THR A 364 22.09 -5.88 -3.40
C THR A 364 23.00 -5.57 -2.22
N ALA A 365 22.56 -4.69 -1.32
CA ALA A 365 23.23 -4.40 -0.06
C ALA A 365 22.93 -5.41 1.06
N GLN A 366 22.09 -6.42 0.85
CA GLN A 366 21.85 -7.46 1.85
C GLN A 366 23.06 -8.38 2.03
N TRP A 367 23.20 -9.02 3.19
CA TRP A 367 24.41 -9.76 3.56
C TRP A 367 24.83 -10.82 2.52
N GLY A 368 23.87 -11.61 2.04
CA GLY A 368 24.10 -12.62 1.02
C GLY A 368 24.62 -12.01 -0.30
N PRO A 369 23.84 -11.15 -0.98
CA PRO A 369 24.28 -10.45 -2.19
C PRO A 369 25.59 -9.65 -2.03
N TRP A 370 25.75 -8.93 -0.92
CA TRP A 370 26.98 -8.18 -0.59
C TRP A 370 28.22 -9.07 -0.55
N SER A 371 28.08 -10.30 -0.03
CA SER A 371 29.18 -11.27 0.05
C SER A 371 29.61 -11.79 -1.33
N LEU A 372 28.74 -11.69 -2.33
CA LEU A 372 29.02 -12.08 -3.71
C LEU A 372 29.63 -10.94 -4.53
N ASP A 373 28.98 -9.78 -4.53
CA ASP A 373 29.42 -8.62 -5.30
C ASP A 373 29.10 -7.30 -4.58
N PRO A 374 30.04 -6.78 -3.77
CA PRO A 374 29.85 -5.50 -3.09
C PRO A 374 30.04 -4.30 -4.03
N GLN A 375 30.37 -4.49 -5.32
CA GLN A 375 30.61 -3.36 -6.22
C GLN A 375 29.30 -2.73 -6.72
N VAL A 376 28.26 -3.53 -6.97
CA VAL A 376 26.94 -3.05 -7.39
C VAL A 376 26.35 -2.06 -6.37
N PRO A 377 26.21 -2.41 -5.08
CA PRO A 377 25.69 -1.48 -4.07
C PRO A 377 26.61 -0.26 -3.84
N ARG A 378 27.94 -0.38 -4.01
CA ARG A 378 28.85 0.79 -3.95
C ARG A 378 28.57 1.79 -5.07
N ASP A 379 28.51 1.29 -6.31
CA ASP A 379 28.23 2.12 -7.49
C ASP A 379 26.84 2.74 -7.40
N PHE A 380 25.89 2.02 -6.81
CA PHE A 380 24.53 2.49 -6.59
C PHE A 380 24.46 3.61 -5.56
N LEU A 381 25.12 3.45 -4.40
CA LEU A 381 25.21 4.52 -3.41
C LEU A 381 25.85 5.78 -4.00
N ASP A 382 26.90 5.64 -4.81
CA ASP A 382 27.53 6.78 -5.49
C ASP A 382 26.54 7.45 -6.46
N TRP A 383 25.76 6.68 -7.23
CA TRP A 383 24.72 7.21 -8.11
C TRP A 383 23.64 8.00 -7.36
N VAL A 384 23.25 7.54 -6.17
CA VAL A 384 22.25 8.20 -5.29
C VAL A 384 22.83 9.50 -4.72
N ILE A 385 24.07 9.48 -4.23
CA ILE A 385 24.75 10.67 -3.68
C ILE A 385 24.98 11.74 -4.76
N GLU A 386 25.36 11.35 -5.98
CA GLU A 386 25.53 12.27 -7.11
C GLU A 386 24.25 13.04 -7.47
N ARG A 387 23.09 12.53 -7.06
CA ARG A 387 21.76 13.15 -7.24
C ARG A 387 21.25 13.88 -6.01
N ASP A 388 22.05 13.94 -4.95
CA ASP A 388 21.70 14.55 -3.67
C ASP A 388 20.43 13.94 -3.03
N LEU A 389 20.18 12.65 -3.29
CA LEU A 389 19.04 11.92 -2.74
C LEU A 389 19.44 11.22 -1.42
N PRO A 390 18.57 11.16 -0.40
CA PRO A 390 18.66 10.24 0.72
C PRO A 390 18.70 8.77 0.26
N TYR A 391 19.60 7.99 0.87
CA TYR A 391 19.74 6.56 0.62
C TYR A 391 19.23 5.76 1.81
N HIS A 392 18.34 4.81 1.57
CA HIS A 392 17.88 3.82 2.54
C HIS A 392 18.55 2.48 2.21
N GLY A 393 19.44 2.05 3.11
CA GLY A 393 20.09 0.75 3.03
C GLY A 393 19.18 -0.35 3.57
N HIS A 394 18.97 -1.39 2.77
CA HIS A 394 18.13 -2.53 3.09
C HIS A 394 18.83 -3.82 2.67
N ALA A 395 19.17 -4.74 3.57
CA ALA A 395 19.14 -4.69 5.03
C ALA A 395 20.39 -5.39 5.58
N LEU A 396 20.84 -5.01 6.78
CA LEU A 396 22.11 -5.52 7.33
C LEU A 396 22.00 -6.95 7.85
N VAL A 397 20.96 -7.25 8.63
CA VAL A 397 20.73 -8.59 9.18
C VAL A 397 19.28 -8.96 8.98
N TRP A 398 19.06 -10.04 8.25
CA TRP A 398 17.76 -10.70 8.13
C TRP A 398 17.82 -11.99 8.96
N GLY A 399 16.75 -12.30 9.69
CA GLY A 399 16.71 -13.47 10.56
C GLY A 399 16.77 -14.85 9.88
N ASP A 400 16.58 -14.92 8.55
CA ASP A 400 16.64 -16.15 7.77
C ASP A 400 18.08 -16.70 7.65
N LEU A 401 18.23 -18.03 7.75
CA LEU A 401 19.46 -18.75 7.39
C LEU A 401 19.29 -19.44 6.04
N ALA A 402 19.87 -18.87 4.99
CA ALA A 402 19.79 -19.43 3.63
C ALA A 402 20.36 -20.86 3.58
N ASP A 403 19.57 -21.80 3.07
CA ASP A 403 19.92 -23.22 2.95
C ASP A 403 20.00 -23.72 1.49
N ASP A 404 19.53 -22.92 0.52
CA ASP A 404 19.66 -23.22 -0.90
C ASP A 404 21.00 -22.69 -1.45
N PRO A 405 21.96 -23.55 -1.83
CA PRO A 405 23.24 -23.12 -2.40
C PRO A 405 23.11 -22.44 -3.77
N SER A 406 21.93 -22.48 -4.40
CA SER A 406 21.63 -21.73 -5.63
C SER A 406 21.08 -20.33 -5.38
N ASP A 407 20.75 -19.99 -4.13
CA ASP A 407 20.19 -18.71 -3.73
C ASP A 407 20.89 -18.18 -2.47
N ASN A 408 21.77 -17.20 -2.65
CA ASN A 408 22.57 -16.61 -1.58
C ASN A 408 21.84 -15.39 -0.99
N PHE A 409 20.57 -15.57 -0.65
CA PHE A 409 19.65 -14.53 -0.20
C PHE A 409 18.79 -15.05 0.96
N PRO A 410 18.48 -14.23 1.97
CA PRO A 410 19.02 -12.88 2.18
C PRO A 410 20.38 -12.91 2.90
N THR A 411 20.70 -14.01 3.58
CA THR A 411 21.99 -14.26 4.23
C THR A 411 22.87 -15.19 3.37
N PRO A 412 24.19 -15.19 3.55
CA PRO A 412 25.04 -16.08 2.78
C PRO A 412 24.91 -17.53 3.25
N VAL A 413 24.80 -18.48 2.30
CA VAL A 413 24.68 -19.93 2.59
C VAL A 413 25.85 -20.45 3.44
N SER A 414 27.03 -19.82 3.32
CA SER A 414 28.19 -20.12 4.15
C SER A 414 27.96 -19.92 5.65
N LEU A 415 26.98 -19.11 6.05
CA LEU A 415 26.64 -18.87 7.45
C LEU A 415 26.02 -20.13 8.07
N LEU A 416 25.02 -20.72 7.42
CA LEU A 416 24.40 -21.97 7.86
C LEU A 416 25.39 -23.15 7.82
N ASP A 417 26.19 -23.25 6.75
CA ASP A 417 27.24 -24.27 6.63
C ASP A 417 28.27 -24.16 7.76
N GLY A 418 28.71 -22.94 8.05
CA GLY A 418 29.64 -22.65 9.13
C GLY A 418 29.06 -22.99 10.50
N TYR A 419 27.81 -22.60 10.77
CA TYR A 419 27.11 -22.93 12.01
C TYR A 419 27.00 -24.44 12.20
N ASN A 420 26.55 -25.18 11.18
CA ASN A 420 26.43 -26.64 11.22
C ASN A 420 27.79 -27.33 11.42
N HIS A 421 28.86 -26.77 10.84
CA HIS A 421 30.21 -27.27 11.08
C HIS A 421 30.64 -27.08 12.54
N GLN A 422 30.40 -25.91 13.12
CA GLN A 422 30.70 -25.65 14.53
C GLN A 422 29.84 -26.52 15.46
N LEU A 423 28.56 -26.67 15.15
CA LEU A 423 27.62 -27.47 15.92
C LEU A 423 28.06 -28.94 15.98
N SER A 424 28.42 -29.52 14.82
CA SER A 424 28.85 -30.91 14.72
C SER A 424 30.23 -31.17 15.31
N THR A 425 31.13 -30.18 15.31
CA THR A 425 32.53 -30.34 15.73
C THR A 425 32.78 -29.93 17.18
N HIS A 426 32.14 -28.85 17.64
CA HIS A 426 32.42 -28.19 18.92
C HIS A 426 31.19 -28.06 19.83
N GLY A 427 29.98 -28.38 19.33
CA GLY A 427 28.73 -28.38 20.10
C GLY A 427 27.98 -27.04 20.06
N ALA A 428 26.75 -27.03 20.58
CA ALA A 428 25.80 -25.92 20.43
C ALA A 428 26.33 -24.57 20.91
N ALA A 429 26.85 -24.49 22.14
CA ALA A 429 27.36 -23.23 22.69
C ALA A 429 28.51 -22.62 21.87
N ALA A 430 29.36 -23.45 21.25
CA ALA A 430 30.44 -22.95 20.40
C ALA A 430 29.93 -22.48 19.03
N ALA A 431 28.86 -23.10 18.52
CA ALA A 431 28.21 -22.72 17.27
C ALA A 431 27.43 -21.41 17.41
N GLU A 432 26.71 -21.25 18.52
CA GLU A 432 26.02 -20.01 18.94
C GLU A 432 27.01 -18.85 19.04
N THR A 433 28.08 -18.99 19.84
CA THR A 433 29.13 -17.95 19.93
C THR A 433 29.80 -17.67 18.59
N TRP A 434 29.98 -18.68 17.73
CA TRP A 434 30.52 -18.42 16.40
C TRP A 434 29.57 -17.59 15.55
N LEU A 435 28.27 -17.91 15.55
CA LEU A 435 27.24 -17.18 14.81
C LEU A 435 27.14 -15.72 15.28
N GLU A 436 27.10 -15.49 16.60
CA GLU A 436 27.14 -14.15 17.20
C GLU A 436 28.34 -13.33 16.68
N ASN A 437 29.54 -13.94 16.64
CA ASN A 437 30.74 -13.26 16.17
C ASN A 437 30.71 -12.96 14.67
N GLU A 438 30.15 -13.84 13.83
CA GLU A 438 30.01 -13.57 12.39
C GLU A 438 29.03 -12.42 12.14
N ILE A 439 27.90 -12.38 12.86
CA ILE A 439 26.92 -11.29 12.76
C ILE A 439 27.56 -9.95 13.17
N LEU A 440 28.23 -9.90 14.33
CA LEU A 440 28.89 -8.67 14.78
C LEU A 440 30.01 -8.25 13.81
N THR A 441 30.77 -9.20 13.28
CA THR A 441 31.81 -8.91 12.27
C THR A 441 31.20 -8.35 10.99
N HIS A 442 30.05 -8.87 10.55
CA HIS A 442 29.34 -8.36 9.39
C HIS A 442 28.94 -6.90 9.59
N VAL A 443 28.19 -6.58 10.64
CA VAL A 443 27.70 -5.20 10.83
C VAL A 443 28.81 -4.22 11.18
N SER A 444 29.93 -4.66 11.75
CA SER A 444 30.97 -3.76 12.25
C SER A 444 32.22 -3.66 11.37
N THR A 445 32.49 -4.63 10.49
CA THR A 445 33.81 -4.76 9.84
C THR A 445 33.74 -5.10 8.36
N THR A 446 32.93 -6.08 7.97
CA THR A 446 32.97 -6.64 6.59
C THR A 446 31.77 -6.27 5.74
N GLY A 447 30.67 -5.87 6.36
CA GLY A 447 29.41 -5.52 5.71
C GLY A 447 29.32 -4.07 5.24
N PRO A 448 28.18 -3.72 4.61
CA PRO A 448 27.97 -2.40 4.03
C PRO A 448 27.85 -1.30 5.07
N ALA A 449 27.40 -1.58 6.30
CA ALA A 449 27.35 -0.57 7.37
C ALA A 449 28.72 0.06 7.64
N ASN A 450 29.78 -0.76 7.69
CA ASN A 450 31.16 -0.28 7.85
C ASN A 450 31.66 0.41 6.59
N ASP A 451 31.39 -0.16 5.42
CA ASP A 451 31.88 0.36 4.16
C ASP A 451 31.26 1.73 3.78
N PHE A 452 30.01 1.96 4.18
CA PHE A 452 29.25 3.17 3.90
C PHE A 452 29.16 4.12 5.11
N SER A 453 29.98 3.91 6.13
CA SER A 453 29.95 4.63 7.43
C SER A 453 30.29 6.13 7.38
N GLU A 454 30.77 6.62 6.24
CA GLU A 454 31.29 7.99 6.13
C GLU A 454 30.18 9.05 5.99
N THR A 455 30.48 10.28 6.42
CA THR A 455 29.70 11.47 6.07
C THR A 455 29.96 11.86 4.61
N ARG A 456 28.95 12.38 3.89
CA ARG A 456 29.12 12.90 2.53
C ARG A 456 30.15 14.04 2.50
N GLU A 457 30.97 14.08 1.44
CA GLU A 457 31.99 15.12 1.28
C GLU A 457 31.34 16.51 1.24
N ASP A 458 31.92 17.47 1.96
CA ASP A 458 31.43 18.86 2.07
C ASP A 458 29.99 19.03 2.61
N SER A 459 29.41 18.00 3.24
CA SER A 459 28.07 18.01 3.84
C SER A 459 28.12 17.59 5.32
N THR A 460 26.98 17.74 6.01
CA THR A 460 26.73 17.14 7.33
C THR A 460 25.84 15.90 7.24
N GLN A 461 25.37 15.55 6.05
CA GLN A 461 24.51 14.40 5.81
C GLN A 461 25.34 13.12 5.77
N PRO A 462 24.83 12.02 6.34
CA PRO A 462 25.47 10.71 6.21
C PRO A 462 25.39 10.22 4.76
N ARG A 463 26.28 9.30 4.36
CA ARG A 463 26.13 8.63 3.06
C ARG A 463 24.86 7.78 3.02
N VAL A 464 24.57 7.05 4.10
CA VAL A 464 23.34 6.28 4.31
C VAL A 464 22.45 7.02 5.32
N THR A 465 21.24 7.39 4.89
CA THR A 465 20.28 8.11 5.73
C THR A 465 19.63 7.15 6.72
N TRP A 466 19.17 6.00 6.24
CA TRP A 466 18.50 4.97 7.05
C TRP A 466 19.10 3.60 6.78
N TRP A 467 19.24 2.79 7.82
CA TRP A 467 19.53 1.36 7.70
C TRP A 467 18.43 0.53 8.33
N ASP A 468 17.86 -0.40 7.56
CA ASP A 468 17.19 -1.55 8.14
C ASP A 468 18.26 -2.47 8.74
N VAL A 469 18.52 -2.30 10.04
CA VAL A 469 19.55 -3.06 10.74
C VAL A 469 19.09 -4.50 10.93
N ILE A 470 17.83 -4.65 11.35
CA ILE A 470 17.19 -5.93 11.61
C ILE A 470 15.94 -5.98 10.72
N ASN A 471 15.87 -7.01 9.86
CA ASN A 471 14.73 -7.27 8.98
C ASN A 471 14.04 -8.59 9.36
N HIS A 472 12.71 -8.59 9.42
CA HIS A 472 11.87 -9.73 9.79
C HIS A 472 12.26 -10.45 11.09
N PRO A 473 12.47 -9.76 12.22
CA PRO A 473 12.87 -10.43 13.45
C PRO A 473 11.85 -11.46 13.96
N ILE A 474 10.57 -11.32 13.66
CA ILE A 474 9.51 -12.25 14.08
C ILE A 474 9.12 -13.19 12.95
N PHE A 475 8.96 -12.67 11.73
CA PHE A 475 8.51 -13.47 10.60
C PHE A 475 9.55 -14.52 10.15
N ALA A 476 10.84 -14.19 10.27
CA ALA A 476 11.98 -15.07 9.97
C ALA A 476 12.83 -15.27 11.24
N PRO A 477 12.45 -16.20 12.15
CA PRO A 477 13.03 -16.27 13.48
C PRO A 477 14.34 -17.08 13.60
N GLU A 478 14.86 -17.66 12.52
CA GLU A 478 15.85 -18.73 12.53
C GLU A 478 17.15 -18.37 13.28
N ILE A 479 17.71 -17.18 13.03
CA ILE A 479 18.90 -16.71 13.76
C ILE A 479 18.56 -16.48 15.24
N TRP A 480 17.42 -15.85 15.54
CA TRP A 480 17.05 -15.44 16.90
C TRP A 480 16.66 -16.64 17.79
N ASP A 481 16.15 -17.70 17.19
CA ASP A 481 15.92 -18.99 17.86
C ASP A 481 17.23 -19.66 18.32
N ILE A 482 18.38 -19.28 17.73
CA ILE A 482 19.71 -19.76 18.10
C ILE A 482 20.38 -18.83 19.12
N VAL A 483 20.48 -17.53 18.82
CA VAL A 483 21.29 -16.57 19.60
C VAL A 483 20.47 -15.79 20.64
N GLY A 484 19.14 -15.88 20.59
CA GLY A 484 18.24 -15.12 21.46
C GLY A 484 17.90 -13.73 20.92
N TYR A 485 16.67 -13.28 21.20
CA TYR A 485 16.18 -11.96 20.78
C TYR A 485 16.88 -10.80 21.50
N ASP A 486 17.44 -11.01 22.70
CA ASP A 486 18.20 -10.00 23.43
C ASP A 486 19.53 -9.66 22.75
N PHE A 487 20.08 -10.56 21.94
CA PHE A 487 21.30 -10.31 21.15
C PHE A 487 21.13 -9.20 20.10
N ILE A 488 19.89 -8.89 19.69
CA ILE A 488 19.61 -7.75 18.80
C ILE A 488 20.14 -6.43 19.39
N VAL A 489 20.17 -6.30 20.73
CA VAL A 489 20.74 -5.12 21.42
C VAL A 489 22.25 -4.97 21.11
N ASP A 490 22.99 -6.08 21.04
CA ASP A 490 24.42 -6.06 20.70
C ASP A 490 24.64 -5.70 19.22
N ILE A 491 23.78 -6.17 18.31
CA ILE A 491 23.83 -5.85 16.88
C ILE A 491 23.58 -4.36 16.66
N LEU A 492 22.54 -3.79 17.27
CA LEU A 492 22.22 -2.36 17.18
C LEU A 492 23.36 -1.51 17.74
N GLN A 493 23.92 -1.90 18.88
CA GLN A 493 25.04 -1.19 19.48
C GLN A 493 26.30 -1.24 18.61
N ALA A 494 26.62 -2.40 18.03
CA ALA A 494 27.75 -2.55 17.12
C ALA A 494 27.56 -1.69 15.87
N THR A 495 26.37 -1.71 15.27
CA THR A 495 26.02 -0.91 14.10
C THR A 495 26.13 0.58 14.39
N ARG A 496 25.57 1.06 15.51
CA ARG A 496 25.66 2.46 15.94
C ARG A 496 27.09 2.95 16.10
N ASN A 497 27.98 2.09 16.61
CA ASN A 497 29.40 2.41 16.77
C ASN A 497 30.17 2.43 15.44
N THR A 498 29.58 1.90 14.38
CA THR A 498 30.20 1.76 13.06
C THR A 498 29.73 2.83 12.09
N VAL A 499 28.44 3.15 12.03
CA VAL A 499 27.88 4.11 11.06
C VAL A 499 28.04 5.57 11.50
N ASP A 500 27.75 6.51 10.59
CA ASP A 500 27.66 7.94 10.90
C ASP A 500 26.62 8.17 12.03
N SER A 501 26.92 9.10 12.94
CA SER A 501 26.04 9.40 14.07
C SER A 501 24.66 9.94 13.68
N ASN A 502 24.51 10.45 12.45
CA ASN A 502 23.24 10.93 11.90
C ASN A 502 22.51 9.88 11.05
N THR A 503 23.07 8.68 10.87
CA THR A 503 22.36 7.57 10.22
C THR A 503 21.32 7.01 11.17
N GLU A 504 20.07 6.93 10.74
CA GLU A 504 18.98 6.36 11.52
C GLU A 504 18.95 4.83 11.39
N LEU A 505 18.73 4.15 12.52
CA LEU A 505 18.69 2.69 12.60
C LEU A 505 17.25 2.21 12.78
N ILE A 506 16.81 1.34 11.87
CA ILE A 506 15.45 0.83 11.76
C ILE A 506 15.41 -0.66 12.14
N ILE A 507 14.36 -1.04 12.87
CA ILE A 507 13.91 -2.43 12.99
C ILE A 507 12.67 -2.58 12.11
N ASN A 508 12.75 -3.41 11.08
CA ASN A 508 11.74 -3.51 10.01
C ASN A 508 11.00 -4.86 10.06
N GLU A 509 9.67 -4.85 9.98
CA GLU A 509 8.85 -6.05 10.09
C GLU A 509 7.64 -6.10 9.14
N PHE A 510 7.25 -7.32 8.81
CA PHE A 510 6.20 -7.71 7.85
C PHE A 510 4.83 -7.91 8.48
N ASP A 511 3.81 -7.69 7.64
CA ASP A 511 2.38 -7.96 7.92
C ASP A 511 1.80 -7.21 9.14
N ILE A 512 2.55 -6.31 9.80
CA ILE A 512 2.10 -5.60 11.00
C ILE A 512 0.88 -4.72 10.71
N LEU A 513 0.99 -3.84 9.71
CA LEU A 513 -0.14 -3.00 9.27
C LEU A 513 -1.02 -3.72 8.24
N SER A 514 -0.44 -4.64 7.47
CA SER A 514 -1.11 -5.32 6.36
C SER A 514 -2.07 -6.42 6.78
N ASN A 515 -1.88 -6.96 7.98
CA ASN A 515 -2.69 -8.04 8.55
C ASN A 515 -2.62 -8.01 10.09
N PRO A 516 -3.13 -6.92 10.70
CA PRO A 516 -2.85 -6.57 12.09
C PRO A 516 -3.37 -7.57 13.13
N ASP A 517 -4.23 -8.50 12.73
CA ASP A 517 -4.88 -9.46 13.62
C ASP A 517 -4.32 -10.90 13.52
N ASN A 518 -3.21 -11.08 12.78
CA ASN A 518 -2.55 -12.40 12.64
C ASN A 518 -1.64 -12.78 13.83
N GLY A 519 -1.48 -11.88 14.81
CA GLY A 519 -0.61 -12.07 15.98
C GLY A 519 0.84 -11.61 15.82
N LEU A 520 1.30 -11.25 14.61
CA LEU A 520 2.65 -10.71 14.40
C LEU A 520 2.82 -9.33 15.02
N SER A 521 1.80 -8.45 14.97
CA SER A 521 1.84 -7.16 15.68
C SER A 521 2.08 -7.35 17.19
N ASP A 522 1.41 -8.30 17.82
CA ASP A 522 1.61 -8.59 19.25
C ASP A 522 3.04 -9.05 19.55
N ALA A 523 3.56 -10.00 18.76
CA ALA A 523 4.92 -10.49 18.92
C ALA A 523 5.98 -9.41 18.66
N PHE A 524 5.77 -8.54 17.67
CA PHE A 524 6.68 -7.44 17.36
C PHE A 524 6.65 -6.36 18.44
N PHE A 525 5.47 -6.02 18.96
CA PHE A 525 5.32 -5.11 20.10
C PHE A 525 6.03 -5.64 21.36
N ASP A 526 5.92 -6.94 21.63
CA ASP A 526 6.61 -7.60 22.74
C ASP A 526 8.14 -7.57 22.55
N LEU A 527 8.63 -7.76 21.32
CA LEU A 527 10.04 -7.60 21.01
C LEU A 527 10.54 -6.18 21.25
N LEU A 528 9.87 -5.16 20.73
CA LEU A 528 10.29 -3.77 20.97
C LEU A 528 10.27 -3.43 22.48
N THR A 529 9.29 -3.95 23.22
CA THR A 529 9.24 -3.84 24.68
C THR A 529 10.44 -4.52 25.35
N LEU A 530 10.85 -5.70 24.87
CA LEU A 530 12.06 -6.37 25.33
C LEU A 530 13.30 -5.51 25.06
N LEU A 531 13.45 -4.96 23.86
CA LEU A 531 14.62 -4.16 23.47
C LEU A 531 14.74 -2.86 24.26
N ASP A 532 13.62 -2.19 24.55
CA ASP A 532 13.58 -0.97 25.35
C ASP A 532 13.85 -1.22 26.85
N THR A 533 13.67 -2.44 27.32
CA THR A 533 13.88 -2.82 28.74
C THR A 533 15.15 -3.62 28.99
N THR A 534 15.79 -4.14 27.95
CA THR A 534 17.02 -4.93 28.03
C THR A 534 18.24 -4.03 27.92
N ALA A 535 19.09 -4.06 28.95
CA ALA A 535 20.38 -3.41 28.91
C ALA A 535 21.42 -4.32 28.23
N ASN A 536 22.17 -3.77 27.29
CA ASN A 536 23.31 -4.39 26.63
C ASN A 536 24.26 -5.02 27.66
N ALA A 537 24.68 -6.26 27.44
CA ALA A 537 25.48 -7.01 28.42
C ALA A 537 26.87 -6.39 28.68
N SER A 538 27.40 -5.65 27.71
CA SER A 538 28.74 -5.05 27.76
C SER A 538 28.74 -3.59 28.20
N THR A 539 27.76 -2.79 27.77
CA THR A 539 27.70 -1.34 28.05
C THR A 539 26.71 -0.98 29.16
N GLY A 540 25.68 -1.81 29.37
CA GLY A 540 24.56 -1.51 30.26
C GLY A 540 23.57 -0.48 29.68
N GLU A 541 23.69 -0.13 28.41
CA GLU A 541 22.79 0.80 27.69
C GLU A 541 21.65 0.02 27.02
N ASN A 542 20.47 0.62 26.87
CA ASN A 542 19.35 -0.01 26.16
C ASN A 542 19.59 -0.03 24.64
N ALA A 543 18.73 -0.75 23.90
CA ALA A 543 18.77 -0.77 22.44
C ALA A 543 18.74 0.65 21.82
N GLN A 544 19.60 0.89 20.82
CA GLN A 544 19.74 2.19 20.16
C GLN A 544 19.22 2.14 18.72
N TYR A 545 17.90 2.06 18.56
CA TYR A 545 17.20 2.23 17.27
C TYR A 545 16.40 3.54 17.29
N ASP A 546 16.27 4.17 16.13
CA ASP A 546 15.64 5.49 15.99
C ASP A 546 14.23 5.41 15.42
N ALA A 547 13.97 4.39 14.60
CA ALA A 547 12.68 4.23 13.94
C ALA A 547 12.19 2.78 13.88
N ILE A 548 10.86 2.64 13.79
CA ILE A 548 10.15 1.38 13.60
C ILE A 548 9.69 1.31 12.14
N GLY A 549 10.13 0.28 11.44
CA GLY A 549 9.79 0.03 10.04
C GLY A 549 8.59 -0.91 9.93
N PHE A 550 7.60 -0.50 9.15
CA PHE A 550 6.48 -1.35 8.74
C PHE A 550 6.55 -1.53 7.23
N GLN A 551 6.74 -2.77 6.76
CA GLN A 551 6.87 -3.03 5.33
C GLN A 551 5.65 -2.51 4.55
N GLY A 552 4.43 -2.90 4.97
CA GLY A 552 3.22 -2.40 4.29
C GLY A 552 2.93 -3.14 2.98
N HIS A 553 3.26 -4.43 2.95
CA HIS A 553 2.90 -5.36 1.88
C HIS A 553 1.43 -5.80 1.97
N PHE A 554 0.52 -5.13 1.29
CA PHE A 554 -0.92 -5.41 1.38
C PHE A 554 -1.38 -6.45 0.36
N VAL A 555 -2.35 -7.29 0.76
CA VAL A 555 -2.93 -8.34 -0.09
C VAL A 555 -4.42 -8.09 -0.26
N SER A 556 -4.91 -8.07 -1.50
CA SER A 556 -6.23 -7.53 -1.84
C SER A 556 -7.43 -8.29 -1.28
N ASN A 557 -7.28 -9.58 -0.94
CA ASN A 557 -8.36 -10.39 -0.34
C ASN A 557 -8.55 -10.19 1.17
N ARG A 558 -7.70 -9.37 1.79
CA ARG A 558 -7.67 -9.18 3.25
C ARG A 558 -7.24 -7.76 3.65
N LEU A 559 -7.55 -6.77 2.82
CA LEU A 559 -7.22 -5.38 3.14
C LEU A 559 -7.83 -4.99 4.49
N PRO A 560 -7.02 -4.52 5.45
CA PRO A 560 -7.51 -4.14 6.76
C PRO A 560 -8.30 -2.82 6.68
N ASP A 561 -9.22 -2.65 7.61
CA ASP A 561 -9.97 -1.40 7.77
C ASP A 561 -9.04 -0.24 8.09
N ILE A 562 -9.34 0.95 7.58
CA ILE A 562 -8.52 2.14 7.81
C ILE A 562 -8.41 2.47 9.30
N ASP A 563 -9.52 2.36 10.05
CA ASP A 563 -9.52 2.57 11.51
C ASP A 563 -8.62 1.56 12.24
N ARG A 564 -8.50 0.33 11.72
CA ARG A 564 -7.65 -0.70 12.31
C ARG A 564 -6.17 -0.38 12.08
N ILE A 565 -5.81 0.09 10.88
CA ILE A 565 -4.44 0.57 10.57
C ILE A 565 -4.07 1.73 11.50
N MET A 566 -4.96 2.71 11.66
CA MET A 566 -4.72 3.86 12.55
C MET A 566 -4.53 3.42 14.02
N GLN A 567 -5.34 2.47 14.50
CA GLN A 567 -5.17 1.91 15.85
C GLN A 567 -3.82 1.20 16.05
N GLU A 568 -3.31 0.52 15.02
CA GLU A 568 -1.96 -0.05 15.09
C GLU A 568 -0.88 1.03 15.13
N LEU A 569 -0.96 2.06 14.29
CA LEU A 569 0.00 3.16 14.36
C LEU A 569 0.00 3.83 15.74
N ASP A 570 -1.18 4.12 16.29
CA ASP A 570 -1.35 4.68 17.65
C ASP A 570 -0.73 3.78 18.74
N ARG A 571 -0.83 2.45 18.57
CA ARG A 571 -0.27 1.47 19.51
C ARG A 571 1.24 1.61 19.63
N TYR A 572 1.95 1.86 18.53
CA TYR A 572 3.42 1.96 18.51
C TYR A 572 3.96 3.33 18.95
N GLU A 573 3.12 4.36 19.10
CA GLU A 573 3.55 5.68 19.60
C GLU A 573 4.18 5.61 21.00
N VAL A 574 3.85 4.59 21.80
CA VAL A 574 4.38 4.39 23.15
C VAL A 574 5.91 4.26 23.19
N PHE A 575 6.55 3.84 22.10
CA PHE A 575 7.99 3.68 22.01
C PHE A 575 8.73 5.00 21.84
N ASP A 576 8.04 6.10 21.50
CA ASP A 576 8.65 7.43 21.27
C ASP A 576 9.79 7.36 20.25
N ARG A 577 9.47 6.77 19.09
CA ARG A 577 10.36 6.59 17.93
C ARG A 577 9.65 7.07 16.68
N ASP A 578 10.44 7.43 15.69
CA ASP A 578 9.90 7.67 14.36
C ASP A 578 9.36 6.36 13.79
N MET A 579 8.39 6.46 12.89
CA MET A 579 7.82 5.33 12.17
C MET A 579 8.07 5.54 10.68
N GLN A 580 8.31 4.46 9.94
CA GLN A 580 8.45 4.49 8.49
C GLN A 580 7.65 3.38 7.85
N ILE A 581 7.01 3.70 6.73
CA ILE A 581 6.55 2.66 5.81
C ILE A 581 7.71 2.35 4.86
N THR A 582 8.19 1.11 4.85
CA THR A 582 9.46 0.78 4.20
C THR A 582 9.29 0.08 2.86
N GLU A 583 8.14 -0.58 2.61
CA GLU A 583 7.97 -1.48 1.47
C GLU A 583 6.51 -1.48 0.94
N PHE A 584 5.85 -0.31 0.88
CA PHE A 584 4.44 -0.24 0.51
C PHE A 584 4.20 -0.79 -0.89
N ASP A 585 3.32 -1.78 -0.97
CA ASP A 585 2.64 -2.18 -2.18
C ASP A 585 1.26 -2.75 -1.83
N VAL A 586 0.37 -2.75 -2.82
CA VAL A 586 -0.96 -3.36 -2.70
C VAL A 586 -1.29 -4.02 -4.01
N ASP A 587 -1.54 -5.32 -3.98
CA ASP A 587 -1.92 -6.05 -5.19
C ASP A 587 -3.35 -5.68 -5.65
N ALA A 588 -3.71 -6.10 -6.87
CA ALA A 588 -5.06 -5.99 -7.42
C ALA A 588 -5.59 -7.34 -7.94
N VAL A 589 -5.26 -8.43 -7.23
CA VAL A 589 -5.70 -9.79 -7.61
C VAL A 589 -7.19 -9.98 -7.38
N ASP A 590 -7.67 -9.51 -6.24
CA ASP A 590 -9.03 -9.71 -5.75
C ASP A 590 -9.82 -8.38 -5.63
N ILE A 591 -9.26 -7.25 -6.06
CA ILE A 591 -9.92 -5.93 -6.09
C ILE A 591 -9.82 -5.29 -7.47
N ASP A 592 -10.72 -4.35 -7.78
CA ASP A 592 -10.60 -3.55 -9.01
C ASP A 592 -9.56 -2.43 -8.87
N GLN A 593 -9.11 -1.89 -10.02
CA GLN A 593 -8.09 -0.83 -10.04
C GLN A 593 -8.52 0.43 -9.28
N GLN A 594 -9.82 0.70 -9.21
CA GLN A 594 -10.31 1.86 -8.47
C GLN A 594 -10.24 1.63 -6.96
N THR A 595 -10.53 0.43 -6.49
CA THR A 595 -10.39 0.03 -5.08
C THR A 595 -8.93 0.03 -4.66
N GLN A 596 -8.02 -0.43 -5.53
CA GLN A 596 -6.58 -0.31 -5.32
C GLN A 596 -6.16 1.17 -5.17
N ALA A 597 -6.62 2.04 -6.09
CA ALA A 597 -6.32 3.47 -6.03
C ALA A 597 -6.91 4.15 -4.79
N ASP A 598 -8.13 3.77 -4.40
CA ASP A 598 -8.78 4.26 -3.20
C ASP A 598 -8.01 3.83 -1.94
N PHE A 599 -7.54 2.58 -1.88
CA PHE A 599 -6.75 2.08 -0.75
C PHE A 599 -5.41 2.80 -0.67
N THR A 600 -4.69 2.96 -1.79
CA THR A 600 -3.44 3.75 -1.83
C THR A 600 -3.67 5.18 -1.34
N ARG A 601 -4.77 5.82 -1.77
CA ARG A 601 -5.15 7.15 -1.29
C ARG A 601 -5.36 7.17 0.21
N ASP A 602 -6.19 6.26 0.69
CA ASP A 602 -6.65 6.25 2.07
C ASP A 602 -5.52 5.92 3.02
N PHE A 603 -4.68 4.95 2.66
CA PHE A 603 -3.45 4.63 3.37
C PHE A 603 -2.53 5.84 3.43
N TYR A 604 -2.23 6.51 2.30
CA TYR A 604 -1.40 7.72 2.35
C TYR A 604 -2.01 8.83 3.23
N GLN A 605 -3.34 8.98 3.25
CA GLN A 605 -4.01 9.93 4.15
C GLN A 605 -3.81 9.57 5.63
N THR A 606 -3.80 8.29 6.00
CA THR A 606 -3.45 7.89 7.37
C THR A 606 -2.01 8.25 7.68
N LEU A 607 -1.07 7.99 6.76
CA LEU A 607 0.35 8.35 6.97
C LEU A 607 0.53 9.85 7.18
N ALA A 608 -0.15 10.67 6.37
CA ALA A 608 -0.12 12.11 6.49
C ALA A 608 -0.70 12.60 7.83
N ALA A 609 -1.71 11.90 8.36
CA ALA A 609 -2.34 12.20 9.64
C ALA A 609 -1.51 11.76 10.86
N THR A 610 -0.61 10.78 10.72
CA THR A 610 0.24 10.31 11.82
C THR A 610 1.52 11.14 11.93
N PRO A 611 1.75 11.89 13.03
CA PRO A 611 2.87 12.84 13.13
C PRO A 611 4.25 12.19 13.23
N THR A 612 4.33 10.99 13.80
CA THR A 612 5.56 10.22 14.00
C THR A 612 6.00 9.47 12.74
N LEU A 613 5.19 9.47 11.67
CA LEU A 613 5.56 8.86 10.40
C LEU A 613 6.46 9.80 9.59
N THR A 614 7.72 9.42 9.37
CA THR A 614 8.72 10.34 8.79
C THR A 614 9.05 10.06 7.32
N ALA A 615 8.74 8.86 6.81
CA ALA A 615 8.92 8.51 5.41
C ALA A 615 7.99 7.36 4.99
N ALA A 616 7.73 7.26 3.68
CA ALA A 616 7.08 6.10 3.09
C ALA A 616 7.77 5.70 1.78
N THR A 617 8.13 4.43 1.65
CA THR A 617 8.81 3.87 0.49
C THR A 617 7.88 2.90 -0.23
N LEU A 618 7.80 3.03 -1.55
CA LEU A 618 7.11 2.07 -2.42
C LEU A 618 8.03 0.90 -2.76
N TRP A 619 7.55 -0.35 -2.73
CA TRP A 619 8.39 -1.50 -3.06
C TRP A 619 8.38 -1.84 -4.56
N GLY A 620 8.86 -0.89 -5.36
CA GLY A 620 8.90 -0.95 -6.81
C GLY A 620 7.71 -0.27 -7.46
N ILE A 621 7.96 0.43 -8.57
CA ILE A 621 6.95 1.28 -9.24
C ILE A 621 6.55 0.78 -10.61
N TRP A 622 7.37 -0.06 -11.24
CA TRP A 622 7.20 -0.46 -12.63
C TRP A 622 6.98 -1.96 -12.74
N SER A 623 5.90 -2.35 -13.42
CA SER A 623 5.56 -3.76 -13.62
C SER A 623 6.61 -4.59 -14.37
N GLY A 624 7.57 -3.94 -15.04
CA GLY A 624 8.72 -4.63 -15.63
C GLY A 624 9.83 -5.01 -14.64
N ASP A 625 9.80 -4.46 -13.42
CA ASP A 625 10.78 -4.62 -12.34
C ASP A 625 10.07 -4.55 -10.97
N HIS A 626 9.04 -5.37 -10.78
CA HIS A 626 8.31 -5.45 -9.51
C HIS A 626 8.23 -6.91 -9.06
N TRP A 627 8.52 -7.18 -7.79
CA TRP A 627 8.68 -8.55 -7.27
C TRP A 627 7.40 -9.40 -7.37
N ARG A 628 6.23 -8.77 -7.22
CA ARG A 628 4.90 -9.38 -7.42
C ARG A 628 4.40 -9.47 -8.87
N GLU A 629 5.18 -9.01 -9.84
CA GLU A 629 4.77 -9.01 -11.25
C GLU A 629 5.57 -10.08 -12.00
N THR A 630 4.92 -11.20 -12.30
CA THR A 630 5.51 -12.23 -13.18
C THR A 630 4.66 -12.44 -14.42
N PRO A 631 5.24 -12.88 -15.56
CA PRO A 631 4.46 -13.19 -16.76
C PRO A 631 3.35 -14.24 -16.53
N THR A 632 3.46 -15.05 -15.48
CA THR A 632 2.54 -16.14 -15.14
C THR A 632 1.62 -15.84 -13.97
N ASN A 633 1.90 -14.80 -13.18
CA ASN A 633 1.10 -14.35 -12.05
C ASN A 633 1.30 -12.83 -11.87
N PRO A 634 0.64 -11.98 -12.68
CA PRO A 634 0.72 -10.53 -12.54
C PRO A 634 -0.24 -10.08 -11.44
N GLU A 635 0.26 -9.93 -10.22
CA GLU A 635 -0.56 -9.49 -9.09
C GLU A 635 -0.94 -8.02 -9.16
N SER A 636 -0.42 -7.29 -10.14
CA SER A 636 -0.88 -5.94 -10.46
C SER A 636 -0.58 -4.88 -9.40
N ALA A 637 0.50 -5.04 -8.63
CA ALA A 637 0.86 -4.16 -7.52
C ALA A 637 1.61 -2.87 -7.92
N ALA A 638 2.28 -2.84 -9.07
CA ALA A 638 3.07 -1.69 -9.51
C ALA A 638 2.23 -0.44 -9.80
N LEU A 639 2.85 0.74 -9.80
CA LEU A 639 2.20 2.01 -10.18
C LEU A 639 2.09 2.20 -11.69
N PHE A 640 3.04 1.64 -12.45
CA PHE A 640 3.11 1.73 -13.89
C PHE A 640 2.99 0.35 -14.52
N ASN A 641 2.21 0.27 -15.60
CA ASN A 641 2.20 -0.88 -16.49
C ASN A 641 3.57 -1.08 -17.16
N GLN A 642 3.80 -2.27 -17.73
CA GLN A 642 5.05 -2.57 -18.43
C GLN A 642 5.37 -1.55 -19.55
N ASN A 643 4.36 -0.97 -20.19
CA ASN A 643 4.49 0.06 -21.22
C ASN A 643 4.61 1.50 -20.67
N TRP A 644 4.77 1.68 -19.35
CA TRP A 644 4.87 2.95 -18.63
C TRP A 644 3.61 3.81 -18.60
N THR A 645 2.46 3.26 -18.99
CA THR A 645 1.17 3.93 -18.70
C THR A 645 0.90 3.83 -17.20
N PRO A 646 0.55 4.94 -16.53
CA PRO A 646 0.22 4.91 -15.10
C PRO A 646 -1.08 4.13 -14.89
N ARG A 647 -1.12 3.34 -13.82
CA ARG A 647 -2.36 2.75 -13.29
C ARG A 647 -3.10 3.77 -12.43
N ALA A 648 -4.32 3.47 -12.02
CA ALA A 648 -5.15 4.40 -11.25
C ALA A 648 -4.51 4.83 -9.92
N ASN A 649 -3.93 3.89 -9.17
CA ASN A 649 -3.16 4.15 -7.95
C ASN A 649 -1.89 4.98 -8.23
N GLY A 650 -1.16 4.64 -9.30
CA GLY A 650 0.01 5.39 -9.74
C GLY A 650 -0.30 6.83 -10.12
N GLN A 651 -1.34 7.05 -10.92
CA GLN A 651 -1.79 8.40 -11.27
C GLN A 651 -2.18 9.20 -10.03
N TRP A 652 -2.90 8.59 -9.09
CA TRP A 652 -3.28 9.25 -7.84
C TRP A 652 -2.06 9.72 -7.03
N LEU A 653 -1.04 8.86 -6.90
CA LEU A 653 0.15 9.18 -6.12
C LEU A 653 1.00 10.25 -6.81
N LEU A 654 1.16 10.19 -8.14
CA LEU A 654 1.84 11.23 -8.92
C LEU A 654 1.15 12.59 -8.78
N ASP A 655 -0.18 12.60 -8.74
CA ASP A 655 -0.96 13.83 -8.51
C ASP A 655 -0.71 14.38 -7.11
N GLN A 656 -0.70 13.54 -6.06
CA GLN A 656 -0.42 14.00 -4.69
C GLN A 656 0.99 14.54 -4.57
N HIS A 657 1.97 13.80 -5.05
CA HIS A 657 3.36 14.22 -5.06
C HIS A 657 3.55 15.57 -5.80
N SER A 658 2.83 15.76 -6.92
CA SER A 658 2.82 17.04 -7.64
C SER A 658 2.13 18.17 -6.85
N ASN A 659 1.05 17.87 -6.13
CA ASN A 659 0.35 18.84 -5.29
C ASN A 659 1.20 19.31 -4.12
N ASP A 660 1.92 18.40 -3.46
CA ASP A 660 2.78 18.73 -2.32
C ASP A 660 3.96 19.62 -2.72
N ARG A 661 4.36 19.59 -4.00
CA ARG A 661 5.40 20.45 -4.59
C ARG A 661 4.85 21.68 -5.33
N SER A 662 3.54 21.86 -5.39
CA SER A 662 2.93 22.94 -6.19
C SER A 662 3.18 24.33 -5.59
N PRO A 663 3.54 25.33 -6.39
CA PRO A 663 3.75 26.69 -5.89
C PRO A 663 2.46 27.30 -5.32
N ASN A 664 2.54 27.85 -4.11
CA ASN A 664 1.45 28.60 -3.48
C ASN A 664 1.70 30.10 -3.64
N THR A 665 0.72 30.84 -4.16
CA THR A 665 0.87 32.28 -4.46
C THR A 665 -0.20 33.11 -3.76
N GLN A 666 0.23 34.19 -3.10
CA GLN A 666 -0.66 35.18 -2.50
C GLN A 666 -0.16 36.60 -2.72
N THR A 667 -1.10 37.55 -2.86
CA THR A 667 -0.78 38.98 -2.92
C THR A 667 -0.82 39.59 -1.52
N THR A 668 0.15 40.45 -1.21
CA THR A 668 0.20 41.15 0.09
C THR A 668 -1.00 42.08 0.26
N ASN A 669 -1.56 42.07 1.47
CA ASN A 669 -2.64 42.97 1.86
C ASN A 669 -2.14 44.40 2.18
N THR A 670 -3.04 45.27 2.64
CA THR A 670 -2.73 46.66 3.05
C THR A 670 -1.67 46.78 4.15
N SER A 671 -1.46 45.74 4.94
CA SER A 671 -0.41 45.65 5.98
C SER A 671 0.90 45.09 5.43
N GLY A 672 0.99 44.89 4.11
CA GLY A 672 2.15 44.34 3.41
C GLY A 672 2.40 42.86 3.73
N THR A 673 1.41 42.12 4.20
CA THR A 673 1.58 40.71 4.60
C THR A 673 0.89 39.74 3.64
N ALA A 674 1.58 38.63 3.39
CA ALA A 674 1.04 37.42 2.79
C ALA A 674 1.17 36.25 3.79
N ASN A 675 0.10 35.52 4.02
CA ASN A 675 0.03 34.29 4.82
C ASN A 675 -0.21 33.12 3.88
N LEU A 676 0.79 32.25 3.77
CA LEU A 676 0.75 31.05 2.94
C LEU A 676 0.95 29.82 3.83
N GLY A 677 0.67 28.65 3.28
CA GLY A 677 0.98 27.36 3.88
C GLY A 677 1.62 26.43 2.85
N HIS A 678 2.45 25.50 3.29
CA HIS A 678 3.11 24.52 2.43
C HIS A 678 3.31 23.19 3.18
N ARG A 679 3.48 22.10 2.43
CA ARG A 679 3.68 20.74 2.95
C ARG A 679 5.12 20.28 2.80
N SER A 680 6.04 21.06 3.37
CA SER A 680 7.48 20.87 3.17
C SER A 680 8.29 21.44 4.32
N ASP A 681 9.49 20.93 4.53
CA ASP A 681 10.44 21.42 5.54
C ASP A 681 11.29 22.60 5.03
N SER A 682 11.23 22.87 3.73
CA SER A 682 11.93 23.97 3.07
C SER A 682 11.09 24.58 1.94
N VAL A 683 11.28 25.87 1.66
CA VAL A 683 10.61 26.55 0.54
C VAL A 683 11.52 27.52 -0.17
N ASP A 684 11.39 27.56 -1.50
CA ASP A 684 11.85 28.66 -2.33
C ASP A 684 10.79 29.78 -2.34
N ILE A 685 11.21 31.02 -2.14
CA ILE A 685 10.34 32.20 -2.09
C ILE A 685 10.66 33.14 -3.23
N HIS A 686 9.70 33.37 -4.12
CA HIS A 686 9.77 34.36 -5.20
C HIS A 686 8.80 35.51 -4.91
N ILE A 687 9.29 36.74 -4.98
CA ILE A 687 8.49 37.95 -4.71
C ILE A 687 8.54 38.85 -5.92
N ARG A 688 7.37 39.22 -6.44
CA ARG A 688 7.22 40.25 -7.48
C ARG A 688 6.54 41.50 -6.89
N LEU A 689 7.29 42.59 -6.84
CA LEU A 689 6.80 43.87 -6.35
C LEU A 689 5.85 44.54 -7.37
N PRO A 690 4.96 45.46 -6.95
CA PRO A 690 4.04 46.18 -7.85
C PRO A 690 4.73 46.96 -8.98
N ASN A 691 5.98 47.38 -8.75
CA ASN A 691 6.81 48.08 -9.74
C ASN A 691 7.43 47.13 -10.80
N GLY A 692 7.22 45.82 -10.68
CA GLY A 692 7.75 44.79 -11.56
C GLY A 692 9.11 44.21 -11.16
N SER A 693 9.74 44.69 -10.08
CA SER A 693 10.97 44.09 -9.54
C SER A 693 10.72 42.68 -8.98
N VAL A 694 11.70 41.79 -9.12
CA VAL A 694 11.64 40.41 -8.63
C VAL A 694 12.75 40.17 -7.61
N LEU A 695 12.44 39.47 -6.52
CA LEU A 695 13.36 39.01 -5.49
C LEU A 695 13.20 37.48 -5.32
N GLN A 696 14.29 36.78 -5.04
CA GLN A 696 14.30 35.33 -4.77
C GLN A 696 15.13 35.02 -3.52
N THR A 697 14.65 34.13 -2.67
CA THR A 697 15.36 33.61 -1.49
C THR A 697 14.84 32.22 -1.13
N GLU A 698 15.59 31.45 -0.35
CA GLU A 698 15.24 30.10 0.10
C GLU A 698 15.16 30.10 1.64
N VAL A 699 14.21 29.34 2.21
CA VAL A 699 13.99 29.27 3.66
C VAL A 699 13.74 27.83 4.10
N GLU A 700 14.64 27.29 4.94
CA GLU A 700 14.37 26.09 5.76
C GLU A 700 13.43 26.47 6.91
N THR A 701 12.26 25.85 6.99
CA THR A 701 11.19 26.27 7.91
C THR A 701 11.43 25.92 9.38
N GLN A 702 12.53 25.20 9.67
CA GLN A 702 12.99 24.95 11.04
C GLN A 702 14.35 25.61 11.40
N ARG A 703 15.14 26.12 10.43
CA ARG A 703 16.42 26.82 10.68
C ARG A 703 16.73 27.81 9.56
N ALA A 704 16.34 29.07 9.70
CA ALA A 704 16.61 30.08 8.68
C ALA A 704 18.13 30.26 8.40
N LYS A 705 18.62 29.77 7.25
CA LYS A 705 19.79 30.29 6.54
C LYS A 705 19.30 31.20 5.41
N ILE A 706 19.70 32.47 5.43
CA ILE A 706 19.34 33.45 4.41
C ILE A 706 20.55 33.69 3.50
N ARG A 707 20.40 33.49 2.18
CA ARG A 707 21.27 34.13 1.17
C ARG A 707 20.49 35.27 0.49
N ILE A 708 21.05 36.48 0.56
CA ILE A 708 20.57 37.66 -0.19
C ILE A 708 21.53 37.93 -1.34
N GLY A 709 21.08 37.63 -2.56
CA GLY A 709 21.66 38.20 -3.78
C GLY A 709 21.29 39.68 -3.89
N GLN A 710 22.29 40.51 -4.20
CA GLN A 710 22.29 41.98 -4.20
C GLN A 710 20.95 42.68 -4.57
N LEU A 711 20.20 43.13 -3.56
CA LEU A 711 19.33 44.32 -3.57
C LEU A 711 18.91 44.63 -2.11
N GLU A 712 19.16 45.87 -1.66
CA GLU A 712 18.84 46.33 -0.31
C GLU A 712 17.32 46.54 -0.14
N THR A 713 16.61 45.48 0.26
CA THR A 713 15.29 45.54 0.91
C THR A 713 15.29 44.59 2.11
N ALA A 714 14.92 45.09 3.29
CA ALA A 714 14.87 44.28 4.50
C ALA A 714 13.60 43.41 4.50
N LEU A 715 13.77 42.08 4.48
CA LEU A 715 12.70 41.10 4.69
C LEU A 715 12.71 40.71 6.18
N ASP A 716 11.57 40.82 6.85
CA ASP A 716 11.40 40.46 8.26
C ASP A 716 10.56 39.18 8.34
N PHE A 717 11.20 38.05 8.61
CA PHE A 717 10.55 36.75 8.77
C PHE A 717 10.27 36.54 10.26
N THR A 718 8.99 36.43 10.63
CA THR A 718 8.60 36.01 11.99
C THR A 718 7.87 34.68 11.89
N THR A 719 8.60 33.59 12.12
CA THR A 719 8.00 32.28 12.42
C THR A 719 7.46 32.31 13.85
N PHE A 720 6.28 31.73 14.06
CA PHE A 720 5.64 31.68 15.37
C PHE A 720 6.21 30.53 16.22
N ALA A 721 7.48 30.61 16.65
CA ALA A 721 8.05 29.86 17.78
C ALA A 721 9.46 30.40 18.14
N GLY A 722 9.76 30.56 19.42
CA GLY A 722 10.89 31.38 19.90
C GLY A 722 12.31 30.80 19.80
N GLN A 723 13.28 31.74 19.81
CA GLN A 723 14.72 31.66 20.17
C GLN A 723 15.80 31.09 19.21
N SER A 724 16.41 32.03 18.45
CA SER A 724 17.86 32.35 18.21
C SER A 724 19.00 31.30 18.27
N SER A 725 19.80 31.16 17.19
CA SER A 725 21.17 31.71 16.97
C SER A 725 21.81 31.20 15.65
N ILE A 726 22.68 31.98 14.97
CA ILE A 726 23.26 31.68 13.63
C ILE A 726 24.81 31.70 13.68
N SER A 727 25.45 30.70 13.06
CA SER A 727 26.88 30.69 12.68
C SER A 727 27.04 30.65 11.14
N HIS A 728 28.11 31.25 10.62
CA HIS A 728 28.37 31.47 9.19
C HIS A 728 29.21 30.36 8.53
N SER A 729 28.90 29.99 7.29
CA SER A 729 29.89 29.56 6.29
C SER A 729 29.43 29.94 4.86
N GLU A 730 30.35 30.54 4.08
CA GLU A 730 30.15 30.94 2.68
C GLU A 730 30.57 29.82 1.73
N ARG A 731 29.78 29.54 0.68
CA ARG A 731 30.24 28.87 -0.56
C ARG A 731 29.50 29.36 -1.79
N THR A 732 30.19 30.07 -2.66
CA THR A 732 29.69 30.55 -3.97
C THR A 732 29.79 29.44 -5.00
N ALA A 733 28.72 29.16 -5.76
CA ALA A 733 28.77 28.34 -6.98
C ALA A 733 28.38 29.21 -8.19
N VAL A 734 29.12 29.05 -9.28
CA VAL A 734 28.94 29.75 -10.56
C VAL A 734 28.14 28.83 -11.48
N TYR A 735 26.91 29.21 -11.84
CA TYR A 735 26.12 28.51 -12.87
C TYR A 735 26.45 29.09 -14.25
N GLY A 736 26.78 28.20 -15.19
CA GLY A 736 26.90 28.49 -16.61
C GLY A 736 25.56 28.31 -17.31
N ASP A 737 25.21 29.27 -18.16
CA ASP A 737 24.03 29.27 -19.01
C ASP A 737 24.09 28.14 -20.05
N ASP A 738 23.11 27.22 -20.03
CA ASP A 738 22.52 26.57 -21.22
C ASP A 738 21.32 25.70 -20.77
N PHE A 739 20.14 26.33 -20.65
CA PHE A 739 18.87 25.63 -20.50
C PHE A 739 18.43 25.09 -21.88
N ILE A 740 18.37 23.76 -22.02
CA ILE A 740 17.55 23.11 -23.04
C ILE A 740 16.13 22.99 -22.47
N PRO A 741 15.09 23.60 -23.06
CA PRO A 741 13.73 23.46 -22.57
C PRO A 741 13.25 22.02 -22.76
N VAL A 742 12.82 21.37 -21.68
CA VAL A 742 11.97 20.18 -21.76
C VAL A 742 10.59 20.65 -22.23
N ASP A 743 10.19 20.19 -23.41
CA ASP A 743 8.89 20.50 -24.02
C ASP A 743 7.76 19.85 -23.21
N THR A 744 6.97 20.67 -22.54
CA THR A 744 5.84 20.26 -21.68
C THR A 744 4.56 19.93 -22.47
N ASN A 745 4.65 19.68 -23.78
CA ASN A 745 3.51 19.29 -24.63
C ASN A 745 3.39 17.78 -24.91
N LEU A 746 3.97 16.93 -24.07
CA LEU A 746 3.58 15.52 -24.09
C LEU A 746 2.22 15.37 -23.40
N GLN A 747 1.15 15.36 -24.21
CA GLN A 747 -0.02 14.54 -23.89
C GLN A 747 0.47 13.10 -23.78
N TYR A 748 0.20 12.47 -22.63
CA TYR A 748 0.65 11.15 -22.20
C TYR A 748 0.60 10.06 -23.29
#